data_AF-A0A817ZMJ0-F1
#
_entry.id   AF-A0A817ZMJ0-F1
#
_cell.length_a   1.000
_cell.length_b   1.000
_cell.length_c   1.000
_cell.angle_alpha   90.00
_cell.angle_beta   90.00
_cell.angle_gamma   90.00
#
_symmetry.space_group_name_H-M   'P 1'
#
loop_
_entity.id
_entity.type
_entity.pdbx_description
1 polymer ?
#
loop_
_entity_poly.entity_id
_entity_poly.type
_entity_poly.pdbx_seq_one_letter_code
_entity_poly.pdbx_strand_id
1 'polypeptide(L)'
;MKSNGNSTTFTVHDRLGAAIAPNTNSNVSINPTPTPPPQPTTTTCSINLSTSNCQQMIATNTNLMPAGSLSSATAASCTVATSTGTNQHQDLVNLFECPVCFDYALPPILQCQSGHIVCSQCRQKLSSCPTCRGPLGNIRNLGMEKVADTILFPCKYQTNGCLLSLTHKHKLEHEDCCDFRPYMCPCPGASCKWQGSLENVMQHLWLAHKSITTLQGEDIVFLATDITLPGAVDWVMMQSCFGHHFMLVLEKQDQQFFAIVQLIGTRQQAEKFVYRLELNGNKRRLTWESTPKSIHEGIQQAILISDCLVFDGATALLFSENGNLAINVTVSLDLMMKKVFCRCSCFFNDNIYLKQVGAHVHYINDEQFREDYKHLISPDNSIEQLLSLVYQEIDRRQNLDTEARKRKDQINREYQPLYPELYKFQPKFLSEKFKELCSQSKSSYEYLLKLGNGIYSMPVFTTEFCTQFLAELKHFEASSMPKGRPNTMNNYGILLDELGFTSFIDELRNQYLNPLVQTLFGDAYVGSTGLDSHRAFVVSYKIDQDVDLGYHYDNSEITLNVSLGDQFEGGDLYFGTMAKPHRTAFSNFTFVEHKPTIGVLHRGQHLHGTESIKSGERYNLIIWMRSSSIRNQFCPMCWKKPECLIPVDSGNYGDGMIKSIESN
;
A
#
# COMPACT_ATOMS: atom_id res chain seq x y z
N MET A 1 -40.57 58.13 -14.59
CA MET A 1 -39.13 58.44 -14.43
C MET A 1 -38.51 57.38 -13.50
N LYS A 2 -37.31 56.92 -13.86
CA LYS A 2 -36.50 55.83 -13.26
C LYS A 2 -36.27 56.05 -11.75
N SER A 3 -35.97 55.07 -10.87
CA SER A 3 -34.91 54.07 -10.98
C SER A 3 -34.92 53.01 -9.85
N ASN A 4 -34.50 51.80 -10.23
CA ASN A 4 -33.69 50.76 -9.59
C ASN A 4 -33.98 50.22 -8.17
N GLY A 5 -34.28 48.91 -8.16
CA GLY A 5 -34.22 48.03 -6.99
C GLY A 5 -32.92 47.24 -6.90
N ASN A 6 -32.66 46.71 -5.70
CA ASN A 6 -31.73 45.63 -5.41
C ASN A 6 -32.39 44.75 -4.34
N SER A 7 -32.73 43.51 -4.71
CA SER A 7 -33.29 42.49 -3.81
C SER A 7 -32.26 41.36 -3.68
N THR A 8 -31.62 41.28 -2.51
CA THR A 8 -30.77 40.16 -2.10
C THR A 8 -31.65 39.04 -1.55
N THR A 9 -31.83 37.98 -2.33
CA THR A 9 -32.52 36.75 -1.95
C THR A 9 -31.60 35.82 -1.16
N PHE A 10 -31.93 35.59 0.11
CA PHE A 10 -31.38 34.48 0.91
C PHE A 10 -32.28 33.25 0.73
N THR A 11 -31.71 32.16 0.23
CA THR A 11 -32.37 30.85 0.12
C THR A 11 -32.24 30.09 1.43
N VAL A 12 -33.37 29.94 2.12
CA VAL A 12 -33.61 28.96 3.18
C VAL A 12 -33.64 27.57 2.52
N HIS A 13 -32.79 26.64 2.94
CA HIS A 13 -32.91 25.24 2.52
C HIS A 13 -33.82 24.50 3.50
N ASP A 14 -34.95 24.07 2.95
CA ASP A 14 -36.11 23.48 3.63
C ASP A 14 -35.89 22.07 4.17
N ARG A 15 -36.69 21.81 5.21
CA ARG A 15 -36.93 20.55 5.91
C ARG A 15 -37.87 19.61 5.10
N LEU A 16 -37.97 18.39 5.67
CA LEU A 16 -39.15 17.51 5.77
C LEU A 16 -39.32 16.37 4.76
N GLY A 17 -39.31 15.16 5.33
CA GLY A 17 -40.12 14.05 4.86
C GLY A 17 -41.60 14.28 5.18
N ALA A 18 -42.45 13.82 4.27
CA ALA A 18 -43.87 13.55 4.50
C ALA A 18 -44.30 12.44 3.53
N ALA A 19 -44.96 11.42 4.05
CA ALA A 19 -45.55 10.30 3.32
C ALA A 19 -46.84 10.71 2.60
N ILE A 20 -47.03 10.31 1.33
CA ILE A 20 -48.34 10.34 0.65
C ILE A 20 -48.46 9.15 -0.34
N ALA A 21 -49.60 8.45 -0.28
CA ALA A 21 -50.02 7.29 -1.08
C ALA A 21 -50.52 7.65 -2.51
N PRO A 22 -50.69 6.69 -3.44
CA PRO A 22 -50.67 6.94 -4.88
C PRO A 22 -52.06 7.19 -5.50
N ASN A 23 -52.08 7.89 -6.63
CA ASN A 23 -53.26 7.90 -7.51
C ASN A 23 -52.88 7.87 -9.01
N THR A 24 -53.81 7.32 -9.77
CA THR A 24 -53.69 6.56 -11.02
C THR A 24 -53.67 7.36 -12.33
N ASN A 25 -53.14 6.70 -13.37
CA ASN A 25 -53.47 6.77 -14.81
C ASN A 25 -53.15 8.03 -15.64
N SER A 26 -52.31 7.85 -16.68
CA SER A 26 -52.76 7.89 -18.09
C SER A 26 -51.65 7.54 -19.10
N ASN A 27 -51.98 6.64 -20.02
CA ASN A 27 -51.25 6.20 -21.22
C ASN A 27 -50.93 7.33 -22.21
N VAL A 28 -49.79 7.26 -22.94
CA VAL A 28 -49.70 7.39 -24.42
C VAL A 28 -48.42 6.67 -24.94
N SER A 29 -48.58 6.00 -26.09
CA SER A 29 -47.68 5.09 -26.82
C SER A 29 -46.61 5.71 -27.74
N ILE A 30 -45.44 5.03 -27.80
CA ILE A 30 -44.65 4.51 -28.96
C ILE A 30 -43.96 5.47 -29.98
N ASN A 31 -42.60 5.54 -29.90
CA ASN A 31 -41.46 5.35 -30.88
C ASN A 31 -41.59 5.64 -32.41
N PRO A 32 -40.49 5.72 -33.24
CA PRO A 32 -39.01 5.58 -32.99
C PRO A 32 -38.04 6.60 -33.67
N THR A 33 -36.75 6.49 -33.28
CA THR A 33 -35.40 6.89 -33.82
C THR A 33 -35.13 7.08 -35.33
N PRO A 34 -33.91 7.48 -35.83
CA PRO A 34 -32.71 8.15 -35.22
C PRO A 34 -32.01 9.23 -36.11
N THR A 35 -31.01 9.97 -35.57
CA THR A 35 -29.71 10.30 -36.26
C THR A 35 -28.69 10.93 -35.28
N PRO A 36 -27.37 10.76 -35.50
CA PRO A 36 -26.32 11.09 -34.52
C PRO A 36 -25.69 12.49 -34.74
N PRO A 37 -25.12 13.14 -33.71
CA PRO A 37 -24.18 14.24 -33.91
C PRO A 37 -22.71 13.86 -33.57
N PRO A 38 -21.73 14.66 -34.04
CA PRO A 38 -20.40 14.20 -34.44
C PRO A 38 -19.30 14.32 -33.36
N GLN A 39 -18.17 13.67 -33.63
CA GLN A 39 -16.92 13.75 -32.86
C GLN A 39 -16.31 15.17 -32.89
N PRO A 40 -15.65 15.62 -31.79
CA PRO A 40 -14.93 16.89 -31.77
C PRO A 40 -13.47 16.76 -32.24
N THR A 41 -13.11 17.63 -33.18
CA THR A 41 -11.75 17.90 -33.68
C THR A 41 -10.95 18.79 -32.73
N THR A 42 -9.65 18.52 -32.67
CA THR A 42 -8.61 19.30 -31.98
C THR A 42 -8.37 20.67 -32.64
N THR A 43 -8.30 21.74 -31.85
CA THR A 43 -7.75 23.04 -32.30
C THR A 43 -6.81 23.62 -31.25
N THR A 44 -5.56 23.80 -31.68
CA THR A 44 -4.49 24.57 -31.05
C THR A 44 -4.79 26.07 -31.13
N CYS A 45 -4.39 26.83 -30.11
CA CYS A 45 -4.41 28.29 -30.17
C CYS A 45 -3.08 28.86 -29.67
N SER A 46 -2.38 29.54 -30.59
CA SER A 46 -1.13 30.26 -30.38
C SER A 46 -1.44 31.75 -30.17
N ILE A 47 -0.77 32.42 -29.23
CA ILE A 47 -0.71 33.89 -29.19
C ILE A 47 0.74 34.32 -28.88
N ASN A 48 1.30 35.10 -29.82
CA ASN A 48 2.57 35.82 -29.74
C ASN A 48 2.33 37.28 -29.28
N LEU A 49 3.20 37.81 -28.42
CA LEU A 49 3.56 39.24 -28.28
C LEU A 49 4.90 39.30 -27.51
N SER A 50 6.03 39.48 -28.19
CA SER A 50 6.69 40.75 -28.59
C SER A 50 7.79 41.20 -27.60
N THR A 51 9.01 41.21 -28.13
CA THR A 51 10.31 41.57 -27.55
C THR A 51 10.51 43.07 -27.35
N SER A 52 11.12 43.50 -26.23
CA SER A 52 12.34 44.34 -26.23
C SER A 52 12.82 44.74 -24.81
N ASN A 53 14.12 44.50 -24.60
CA ASN A 53 15.13 45.17 -23.76
C ASN A 53 14.91 45.37 -22.24
N CYS A 54 15.73 44.72 -21.41
CA CYS A 54 17.00 45.31 -20.97
C CYS A 54 17.93 44.28 -20.29
N GLN A 55 19.20 44.29 -20.70
CA GLN A 55 20.29 43.45 -20.21
C GLN A 55 20.83 43.94 -18.86
N GLN A 56 21.19 42.99 -18.01
CA GLN A 56 22.37 42.91 -17.10
C GLN A 56 21.99 41.90 -15.99
N MET A 57 22.78 40.92 -15.51
CA MET A 57 24.05 40.30 -15.85
C MET A 57 24.18 39.15 -14.81
N ILE A 58 24.63 37.97 -15.24
CA ILE A 58 25.43 36.99 -14.46
C ILE A 58 24.69 36.12 -13.40
N ALA A 59 24.32 34.91 -13.84
CA ALA A 59 24.67 33.57 -13.30
C ALA A 59 24.61 33.29 -11.79
N THR A 60 23.76 32.35 -11.35
CA THR A 60 24.04 30.90 -11.21
C THR A 60 22.92 30.17 -10.46
N ASN A 61 22.60 28.96 -10.93
CA ASN A 61 21.62 28.02 -10.38
C ASN A 61 22.03 27.46 -9.01
N THR A 62 21.08 27.29 -8.09
CA THR A 62 21.05 26.13 -7.18
C THR A 62 19.60 25.67 -6.93
N ASN A 63 19.36 24.39 -7.24
CA ASN A 63 18.16 23.62 -6.86
C ASN A 63 18.26 23.23 -5.38
N LEU A 64 17.17 23.43 -4.64
CA LEU A 64 16.95 22.84 -3.31
C LEU A 64 16.14 21.54 -3.49
N MET A 65 16.70 20.42 -3.00
CA MET A 65 15.99 19.16 -2.77
C MET A 65 15.68 18.99 -1.27
N PRO A 66 14.63 18.21 -0.91
CA PRO A 66 14.01 18.21 0.41
C PRO A 66 14.62 17.18 1.38
N ALA A 67 14.39 17.42 2.67
CA ALA A 67 14.88 16.64 3.80
C ALA A 67 14.26 15.23 3.87
N GLY A 68 15.13 14.21 3.91
CA GLY A 68 14.80 12.81 4.18
C GLY A 68 15.03 12.42 5.65
N SER A 69 14.14 11.55 6.13
CA SER A 69 13.92 11.09 7.50
C SER A 69 14.89 9.98 7.95
N LEU A 70 15.53 10.15 9.12
CA LEU A 70 16.24 9.08 9.85
C LEU A 70 15.23 8.05 10.40
N SER A 71 15.44 6.78 10.10
CA SER A 71 14.82 5.65 10.81
C SER A 71 15.68 5.21 12.01
N SER A 72 14.99 4.66 13.01
CA SER A 72 15.45 4.42 14.38
C SER A 72 16.61 3.43 14.50
N ALA A 73 17.82 3.96 14.70
CA ALA A 73 18.85 3.36 15.52
C ALA A 73 19.02 4.22 16.78
N THR A 74 19.28 3.60 17.92
CA THR A 74 19.60 4.22 19.22
C THR A 74 20.37 5.53 19.05
N ALA A 75 19.92 6.61 19.70
CA ALA A 75 20.47 7.96 19.61
C ALA A 75 22.02 7.97 19.70
N ALA A 76 22.65 7.92 18.52
CA ALA A 76 24.07 8.05 18.32
C ALA A 76 24.28 9.39 17.62
N SER A 77 25.17 10.22 18.18
CA SER A 77 25.45 11.59 17.75
C SER A 77 25.87 11.67 16.27
N CYS A 78 24.90 11.83 15.38
CA CYS A 78 25.09 12.07 13.95
C CYS A 78 24.67 13.51 13.65
N THR A 79 25.54 14.30 13.02
CA THR A 79 25.22 15.67 12.58
C THR A 79 25.42 15.80 11.07
N VAL A 80 24.41 16.35 10.37
CA VAL A 80 24.55 16.79 8.98
C VAL A 80 25.40 18.05 8.98
N ALA A 81 26.43 18.11 8.13
CA ALA A 81 27.33 19.25 8.07
C ALA A 81 26.58 20.52 7.61
N THR A 82 26.15 21.37 8.54
CA THR A 82 25.72 22.74 8.26
C THR A 82 26.94 23.66 8.18
N SER A 83 27.10 24.33 7.04
CA SER A 83 28.26 25.12 6.63
C SER A 83 28.41 26.45 7.39
N THR A 84 28.71 26.43 8.69
CA THR A 84 28.98 27.66 9.47
C THR A 84 30.15 27.60 10.47
N GLY A 85 31.02 26.57 10.43
CA GLY A 85 32.19 26.48 11.34
C GLY A 85 33.42 25.76 10.76
N THR A 86 33.72 25.92 9.47
CA THR A 86 34.44 24.91 8.68
C THR A 86 35.96 24.82 8.84
N ASN A 87 36.67 25.89 9.22
CA ASN A 87 38.15 25.85 9.15
C ASN A 87 38.81 25.17 10.37
N GLN A 88 38.43 25.54 11.60
CA GLN A 88 39.06 25.00 12.81
C GLN A 88 38.78 23.50 13.03
N HIS A 89 37.58 23.03 12.67
CA HIS A 89 37.23 21.61 12.78
C HIS A 89 37.97 20.76 11.75
N GLN A 90 38.12 21.25 10.52
CA GLN A 90 38.87 20.54 9.48
C GLN A 90 40.35 20.43 9.84
N ASP A 91 40.94 21.50 10.38
CA ASP A 91 42.33 21.49 10.86
C ASP A 91 42.55 20.43 11.95
N LEU A 92 41.60 20.27 12.87
CA LEU A 92 41.66 19.25 13.93
C LEU A 92 41.54 17.83 13.39
N VAL A 93 40.65 17.59 12.40
CA VAL A 93 40.48 16.28 11.77
C VAL A 93 41.73 15.88 10.98
N ASN A 94 42.38 16.83 10.29
CA ASN A 94 43.60 16.58 9.53
C ASN A 94 44.79 16.14 10.42
N LEU A 95 44.79 16.48 11.72
CA LEU A 95 45.81 15.99 12.67
C LEU A 95 45.76 14.47 12.88
N PHE A 96 44.67 13.82 12.47
CA PHE A 96 44.51 12.38 12.53
C PHE A 96 44.91 11.68 11.24
N GLU A 97 45.35 12.39 10.20
CA GLU A 97 45.69 11.77 8.91
C GLU A 97 46.93 10.87 9.03
N CYS A 98 46.81 9.62 8.58
CA CYS A 98 47.93 8.69 8.53
C CYS A 98 48.80 8.99 7.29
N PRO A 99 50.10 9.26 7.44
CA PRO A 99 50.99 9.67 6.34
C PRO A 99 51.27 8.56 5.30
N VAL A 100 50.66 7.38 5.44
CA VAL A 100 50.89 6.20 4.59
C VAL A 100 49.67 5.92 3.71
N CYS A 101 48.48 5.86 4.31
CA CYS A 101 47.25 5.55 3.59
C CYS A 101 46.40 6.79 3.31
N PHE A 102 46.78 7.96 3.86
CA PHE A 102 46.03 9.22 3.76
C PHE A 102 44.58 9.12 4.28
N ASP A 103 44.31 8.12 5.12
CA ASP A 103 43.05 7.93 5.84
C ASP A 103 43.25 8.30 7.31
N TYR A 104 42.17 8.53 8.05
CA TYR A 104 42.23 8.91 9.46
C TYR A 104 42.71 7.74 10.32
N ALA A 105 43.76 7.97 11.12
CA ALA A 105 44.22 7.07 12.16
C ALA A 105 43.21 7.07 13.31
N LEU A 106 42.28 6.11 13.27
CA LEU A 106 41.31 5.85 14.34
C LEU A 106 41.94 4.96 15.44
N PRO A 107 41.42 5.01 16.68
CA PRO A 107 41.86 4.15 17.77
C PRO A 107 41.88 2.65 17.39
N PRO A 108 42.94 1.89 17.74
CA PRO A 108 44.15 2.32 18.44
C PRO A 108 45.10 3.15 17.55
N ILE A 109 45.45 4.36 18.03
CA ILE A 109 46.33 5.30 17.32
C ILE A 109 47.75 5.06 17.79
N LEU A 110 48.66 4.77 16.86
CA LEU A 110 50.05 4.45 17.20
C LEU A 110 50.97 5.62 16.89
N GLN A 111 52.03 5.78 17.68
CA GLN A 111 53.00 6.86 17.51
C GLN A 111 54.45 6.36 17.59
N CYS A 112 55.37 7.10 16.96
CA CYS A 112 56.80 6.93 17.19
C CYS A 112 57.24 7.65 18.47
N GLN A 113 58.51 7.47 18.88
CA GLN A 113 59.08 8.14 20.05
C GLN A 113 59.07 9.67 19.94
N SER A 114 59.03 10.22 18.72
CA SER A 114 58.94 11.66 18.46
C SER A 114 57.49 12.18 18.35
N GLY A 115 56.47 11.33 18.55
CA GLY A 115 55.06 11.74 18.57
C GLY A 115 54.31 11.72 17.24
N HIS A 116 54.94 11.32 16.12
CA HIS A 116 54.25 11.18 14.83
C HIS A 116 53.31 9.97 14.82
N ILE A 117 52.06 10.16 14.38
CA ILE A 117 51.03 9.13 14.40
C ILE A 117 50.98 8.29 13.12
N VAL A 118 50.53 7.04 13.24
CA VAL A 118 50.25 6.09 12.15
C VAL A 118 49.05 5.23 12.55
N CYS A 119 48.18 4.88 11.59
CA CYS A 119 47.07 3.96 11.86
C CYS A 119 47.55 2.53 12.13
N SER A 120 46.74 1.73 12.83
CA SER A 120 47.07 0.34 13.17
C SER A 120 47.40 -0.53 11.95
N GLN A 121 46.67 -0.35 10.84
CA GLN A 121 46.86 -1.14 9.61
C GLN A 121 48.22 -0.88 8.95
N CYS A 122 48.64 0.39 8.89
CA CYS A 122 49.91 0.76 8.28
C CYS A 122 51.10 0.43 9.19
N ARG A 123 50.93 0.51 10.52
CA ARG A 123 51.99 0.17 11.46
C ARG A 123 52.59 -1.21 11.21
N GLN A 124 51.74 -2.21 10.95
CA GLN A 124 52.17 -3.61 10.77
C GLN A 124 53.11 -3.78 9.57
N LYS A 125 53.05 -2.87 8.60
CA LYS A 125 53.83 -2.91 7.35
C LYS A 125 55.11 -2.06 7.42
N LEU A 126 55.37 -1.40 8.55
CA LEU A 126 56.45 -0.43 8.70
C LEU A 126 57.46 -0.85 9.77
N SER A 127 58.74 -0.67 9.48
CA SER A 127 59.86 -0.88 10.41
C SER A 127 60.36 0.42 11.06
N SER A 128 60.09 1.57 10.44
CA SER A 128 60.51 2.91 10.90
C SER A 128 59.41 3.94 10.65
N CYS A 129 59.49 5.07 11.35
CA CYS A 129 58.50 6.14 11.24
C CYS A 129 58.55 6.78 9.84
N PRO A 130 57.44 6.88 9.10
CA PRO A 130 57.44 7.46 7.75
C PRO A 130 57.78 8.96 7.76
N THR A 131 57.53 9.67 8.86
CA THR A 131 57.76 11.11 8.97
C THR A 131 59.19 11.45 9.40
N CYS A 132 59.67 10.87 10.52
CA CYS A 132 61.00 11.22 11.07
C CYS A 132 62.07 10.14 10.87
N ARG A 133 61.74 9.00 10.26
CA ARG A 133 62.62 7.83 10.07
C ARG A 133 63.17 7.20 11.36
N GLY A 134 62.70 7.64 12.52
CA GLY A 134 63.06 7.08 13.83
C GLY A 134 62.37 5.75 14.14
N PRO A 135 62.68 5.13 15.30
CA PRO A 135 62.08 3.86 15.72
C PRO A 135 60.56 3.97 15.88
N LEU A 136 59.83 3.15 15.13
CA LEU A 136 58.37 3.03 15.22
C LEU A 136 58.06 1.86 16.17
N GLY A 137 57.99 2.14 17.47
CA GLY A 137 57.61 1.15 18.49
C GLY A 137 56.11 0.79 18.41
N ASN A 138 55.61 0.05 19.40
CA ASN A 138 54.17 -0.20 19.59
C ASN A 138 53.59 0.75 20.66
N ILE A 139 53.87 2.05 20.52
CA ILE A 139 53.45 3.06 21.49
C ILE A 139 52.06 3.57 21.07
N ARG A 140 51.05 3.39 21.91
CA ARG A 140 49.72 3.97 21.70
C ARG A 140 49.70 5.43 22.11
N ASN A 141 49.02 6.27 21.34
CA ASN A 141 48.77 7.66 21.67
C ASN A 141 47.40 7.79 22.35
N LEU A 142 47.34 7.43 23.64
CA LEU A 142 46.10 7.49 24.43
C LEU A 142 45.48 8.89 24.51
N GLY A 143 46.32 9.95 24.39
CA GLY A 143 45.85 11.32 24.33
C GLY A 143 45.04 11.58 23.06
N MET A 144 45.60 11.26 21.89
CA MET A 144 44.90 11.37 20.62
C MET A 144 43.67 10.47 20.53
N GLU A 145 43.70 9.28 21.16
CA GLU A 145 42.51 8.43 21.25
C GLU A 145 41.36 9.09 22.03
N LYS A 146 41.65 9.76 23.16
CA LYS A 146 40.64 10.54 23.90
C LYS A 146 40.14 11.74 23.12
N VAL A 147 41.00 12.40 22.35
CA VAL A 147 40.58 13.51 21.47
C VAL A 147 39.67 12.98 20.35
N ALA A 148 39.96 11.80 19.80
CA ALA A 148 39.12 11.15 18.79
C ALA A 148 37.71 10.76 19.28
N ASP A 149 37.47 10.67 20.59
CA ASP A 149 36.12 10.51 21.16
C ASP A 149 35.25 11.79 21.01
N THR A 150 35.89 12.95 20.84
CA THR A 150 35.22 14.27 20.85
C THR A 150 35.06 14.89 19.45
N ILE A 151 35.66 14.29 18.43
CA ILE A 151 35.69 14.81 17.05
C ILE A 151 34.84 13.92 16.15
N LEU A 152 34.22 14.55 15.14
CA LEU A 152 33.51 13.87 14.07
C LEU A 152 34.41 13.76 12.84
N PHE A 153 34.57 12.55 12.33
CA PHE A 153 35.34 12.25 11.14
C PHE A 153 34.40 12.11 9.93
N PRO A 154 34.68 12.79 8.80
CA PRO A 154 33.87 12.65 7.61
C PRO A 154 33.97 11.22 7.06
N CYS A 155 32.89 10.72 6.46
CA CYS A 155 32.89 9.44 5.75
C CYS A 155 33.94 9.42 4.63
N LYS A 156 34.66 8.30 4.43
CA LYS A 156 35.64 8.19 3.33
C LYS A 156 35.03 8.36 1.93
N TYR A 157 33.72 8.15 1.79
CA TYR A 157 32.98 8.34 0.54
C TYR A 157 32.40 9.76 0.39
N GLN A 158 32.95 10.75 1.12
CA GLN A 158 32.54 12.15 0.99
C GLN A 158 32.70 12.67 -0.45
N THR A 159 33.76 12.26 -1.15
CA THR A 159 33.98 12.60 -2.57
C THR A 159 32.91 12.02 -3.50
N ASN A 160 32.22 10.97 -3.06
CA ASN A 160 31.15 10.32 -3.82
C ASN A 160 29.76 10.89 -3.46
N GLY A 161 29.67 11.80 -2.48
CA GLY A 161 28.43 12.46 -2.09
C GLY A 161 27.98 12.23 -0.65
N CYS A 162 28.70 11.42 0.15
CA CYS A 162 28.32 11.23 1.56
C CYS A 162 28.58 12.48 2.40
N LEU A 163 27.52 13.03 3.02
CA LEU A 163 27.61 14.25 3.85
C LEU A 163 27.76 13.98 5.35
N LEU A 164 27.86 12.71 5.75
CA LEU A 164 27.88 12.32 7.16
C LEU A 164 29.30 12.40 7.76
N SER A 165 29.38 13.01 8.94
CA SER A 165 30.55 13.00 9.81
C SER A 165 30.19 12.30 11.12
N LEU A 166 30.96 11.29 11.50
CA LEU A 166 30.65 10.37 12.60
C LEU A 166 31.82 10.28 13.59
N THR A 167 31.52 9.90 14.83
CA THR A 167 32.56 9.53 15.79
C THR A 167 33.31 8.28 15.30
N HIS A 168 34.55 8.09 15.75
CA HIS A 168 35.37 6.94 15.33
C HIS A 168 34.71 5.57 15.63
N LYS A 169 33.81 5.51 16.62
CA LYS A 169 33.09 4.28 17.00
C LYS A 169 32.08 3.84 15.94
N HIS A 170 31.37 4.79 15.33
CA HIS A 170 30.30 4.50 14.36
C HIS A 170 30.76 4.68 12.90
N LYS A 171 31.92 5.29 12.66
CA LYS A 171 32.42 5.55 11.31
C LYS A 171 32.61 4.28 10.49
N LEU A 172 33.22 3.24 11.06
CA LEU A 172 33.45 1.98 10.34
C LEU A 172 32.13 1.26 10.01
N GLU A 173 31.21 1.19 10.98
CA GLU A 173 29.88 0.60 10.79
C GLU A 173 29.09 1.33 9.69
N HIS A 174 29.12 2.66 9.68
CA HIS A 174 28.51 3.46 8.63
C HIS A 174 29.16 3.21 7.27
N GLU A 175 30.49 3.22 7.18
CA GLU A 175 31.19 3.05 5.91
C GLU A 175 30.94 1.68 5.27
N ASP A 176 30.70 0.64 6.06
CA ASP A 176 30.36 -0.68 5.52
C ASP A 176 28.99 -0.69 4.84
N CYS A 177 28.05 0.15 5.28
CA CYS A 177 26.68 0.21 4.78
C CYS A 177 26.30 1.53 4.06
N CYS A 178 27.29 2.40 3.78
CA CYS A 178 27.11 3.72 3.20
C CYS A 178 26.66 3.67 1.74
N ASP A 179 25.54 4.30 1.39
CA ASP A 179 24.98 4.27 0.02
C ASP A 179 25.90 4.86 -1.06
N PHE A 180 26.86 5.71 -0.68
CA PHE A 180 27.84 6.32 -1.59
C PHE A 180 29.11 5.46 -1.81
N ARG A 181 29.18 4.30 -1.16
CA ARG A 181 30.25 3.33 -1.34
C ARG A 181 30.28 2.80 -2.78
N PRO A 182 31.44 2.77 -3.45
CA PRO A 182 31.59 2.12 -4.75
C PRO A 182 31.23 0.63 -4.69
N TYR A 183 30.56 0.15 -5.73
CA TYR A 183 30.20 -1.26 -5.86
C TYR A 183 31.44 -2.07 -6.25
N MET A 184 31.63 -3.19 -5.55
CA MET A 184 32.60 -4.22 -5.93
C MET A 184 32.02 -5.08 -7.06
N CYS A 185 32.87 -5.81 -7.79
CA CYS A 185 32.40 -6.87 -8.68
C CYS A 185 31.50 -7.86 -7.90
N PRO A 186 30.26 -8.12 -8.33
CA PRO A 186 29.34 -8.99 -7.61
C PRO A 186 29.57 -10.49 -7.89
N CYS A 187 30.46 -10.86 -8.80
CA CYS A 187 30.70 -12.25 -9.18
C CYS A 187 31.35 -13.05 -8.02
N PRO A 188 30.72 -14.14 -7.54
CA PRO A 188 31.31 -15.08 -6.59
C PRO A 188 32.61 -15.70 -7.13
N GLY A 189 33.51 -16.08 -6.22
CA GLY A 189 34.73 -16.82 -6.54
C GLY A 189 35.78 -16.09 -7.40
N ALA A 190 35.48 -14.90 -7.93
CA ALA A 190 36.39 -14.20 -8.83
C ALA A 190 37.45 -13.39 -8.08
N SER A 191 38.72 -13.52 -8.47
CA SER A 191 39.82 -12.63 -8.06
C SER A 191 39.69 -11.20 -8.64
N CYS A 192 38.49 -10.80 -9.05
CA CYS A 192 38.20 -9.54 -9.70
C CYS A 192 38.23 -8.40 -8.67
N LYS A 193 39.13 -7.43 -8.88
CA LYS A 193 39.30 -6.26 -8.00
C LYS A 193 38.59 -5.02 -8.53
N TRP A 194 37.68 -5.19 -9.48
CA TRP A 194 36.95 -4.06 -10.07
C TRP A 194 36.07 -3.36 -9.03
N GLN A 195 36.03 -2.03 -9.13
CA GLN A 195 35.18 -1.15 -8.32
C GLN A 195 34.62 -0.04 -9.21
N GLY A 196 33.38 0.37 -8.99
CA GLY A 196 32.77 1.45 -9.76
C GLY A 196 31.39 1.87 -9.27
N SER A 197 30.75 2.76 -10.03
CA SER A 197 29.34 3.13 -9.83
C SER A 197 28.40 2.00 -10.28
N LEU A 198 27.17 2.00 -9.76
CA LEU A 198 26.13 1.02 -10.09
C LEU A 198 25.91 0.89 -11.61
N GLU A 199 25.88 2.01 -12.32
CA GLU A 199 25.66 2.08 -13.77
C GLU A 199 26.72 1.30 -14.58
N ASN A 200 27.94 1.20 -14.05
CA ASN A 200 29.05 0.54 -14.72
C ASN A 200 29.16 -0.96 -14.39
N VAL A 201 28.38 -1.48 -13.43
CA VAL A 201 28.47 -2.88 -12.99
C VAL A 201 28.13 -3.85 -14.12
N MET A 202 27.01 -3.63 -14.82
CA MET A 202 26.60 -4.51 -15.92
C MET A 202 27.59 -4.49 -17.08
N GLN A 203 28.10 -3.31 -17.42
CA GLN A 203 29.12 -3.17 -18.45
C GLN A 203 30.40 -3.94 -18.07
N HIS A 204 30.82 -3.84 -16.81
CA HIS A 204 31.94 -4.61 -16.29
C HIS A 204 31.70 -6.12 -16.42
N LEU A 205 30.54 -6.64 -15.98
CA LEU A 205 30.22 -8.06 -16.05
C LEU A 205 30.26 -8.59 -17.49
N TRP A 206 29.67 -7.89 -18.46
CA TRP A 206 29.69 -8.31 -19.86
C TRP A 206 31.10 -8.35 -20.48
N LEU A 207 31.98 -7.42 -20.09
CA LEU A 207 33.32 -7.33 -20.66
C LEU A 207 34.33 -8.27 -19.99
N ALA A 208 34.28 -8.37 -18.65
CA ALA A 208 35.25 -9.10 -17.84
C ALA A 208 34.82 -10.53 -17.48
N HIS A 209 33.51 -10.84 -17.49
CA HIS A 209 32.95 -12.13 -17.07
C HIS A 209 32.10 -12.78 -18.17
N LYS A 210 32.69 -12.97 -19.36
CA LYS A 210 32.02 -13.49 -20.57
C LYS A 210 31.42 -14.89 -20.42
N SER A 211 31.84 -15.66 -19.43
CA SER A 211 31.31 -17.00 -19.13
C SER A 211 29.93 -16.96 -18.49
N ILE A 212 29.50 -15.81 -17.95
CA ILE A 212 28.21 -15.70 -17.30
C ILE A 212 27.11 -15.60 -18.38
N THR A 213 26.29 -16.65 -18.44
CA THR A 213 25.15 -16.70 -19.37
C THR A 213 24.04 -15.78 -18.87
N THR A 214 23.38 -15.06 -19.79
CA THR A 214 22.21 -14.21 -19.48
C THR A 214 20.96 -14.78 -20.14
N LEU A 215 19.92 -15.06 -19.35
CA LEU A 215 18.60 -15.47 -19.82
C LEU A 215 17.58 -14.33 -19.65
N GLN A 216 16.61 -14.25 -20.57
CA GLN A 216 15.52 -13.28 -20.54
C GLN A 216 14.24 -13.96 -20.06
N GLY A 217 13.43 -13.26 -19.27
CA GLY A 217 12.13 -13.75 -18.79
C GLY A 217 12.02 -13.76 -17.27
N GLU A 218 10.78 -13.67 -16.78
CA GLU A 218 10.46 -13.70 -15.36
C GLU A 218 10.52 -15.12 -14.77
N ASP A 219 10.28 -16.15 -15.58
CA ASP A 219 10.35 -17.56 -15.20
C ASP A 219 11.37 -18.29 -16.10
N ILE A 220 12.43 -18.81 -15.49
CA ILE A 220 13.54 -19.47 -16.18
C ILE A 220 13.97 -20.73 -15.45
N VAL A 221 14.78 -21.56 -16.11
CA VAL A 221 15.45 -22.71 -15.50
C VAL A 221 16.95 -22.47 -15.42
N PHE A 222 17.48 -22.44 -14.21
CA PHE A 222 18.92 -22.40 -13.95
C PHE A 222 19.46 -23.83 -13.83
N LEU A 223 20.27 -24.24 -14.80
CA LEU A 223 20.89 -25.56 -14.83
C LEU A 223 22.32 -25.51 -14.29
N ALA A 224 22.54 -26.08 -13.10
CA ALA A 224 23.87 -26.29 -12.54
C ALA A 224 24.41 -27.66 -12.97
N THR A 225 25.47 -27.68 -13.79
CA THR A 225 26.06 -28.90 -14.33
C THR A 225 27.13 -29.49 -13.41
N ASP A 226 27.25 -30.81 -13.39
CA ASP A 226 28.29 -31.54 -12.65
C ASP A 226 28.36 -31.20 -11.15
N ILE A 227 27.20 -31.18 -10.46
CA ILE A 227 27.10 -30.82 -9.03
C ILE A 227 27.89 -31.76 -8.10
N THR A 228 28.25 -32.94 -8.60
CA THR A 228 29.01 -33.97 -7.87
C THR A 228 30.52 -33.71 -7.85
N LEU A 229 31.01 -32.67 -8.53
CA LEU A 229 32.43 -32.32 -8.51
C LEU A 229 32.94 -32.12 -7.06
N PRO A 230 34.13 -32.66 -6.73
CA PRO A 230 34.70 -32.52 -5.40
C PRO A 230 35.23 -31.10 -5.18
N GLY A 231 35.09 -30.60 -3.95
CA GLY A 231 35.55 -29.27 -3.54
C GLY A 231 34.48 -28.18 -3.62
N ALA A 232 34.91 -26.95 -3.38
CA ALA A 232 34.07 -25.77 -3.49
C ALA A 232 33.94 -25.34 -4.95
N VAL A 233 32.70 -25.18 -5.41
CA VAL A 233 32.36 -24.85 -6.80
C VAL A 233 31.18 -23.87 -6.78
N ASP A 234 31.27 -22.85 -7.63
CA ASP A 234 30.24 -21.83 -7.79
C ASP A 234 29.64 -21.90 -9.19
N TRP A 235 28.31 -21.87 -9.27
CA TRP A 235 27.57 -21.66 -10.50
C TRP A 235 26.90 -20.30 -10.47
N VAL A 236 27.05 -19.55 -11.57
CA VAL A 236 26.55 -18.19 -11.68
C VAL A 236 25.83 -18.00 -13.00
N MET A 237 24.65 -17.38 -12.94
CA MET A 237 23.85 -17.03 -14.12
C MET A 237 23.22 -15.65 -13.93
N MET A 238 22.97 -14.95 -15.03
CA MET A 238 22.19 -13.71 -15.03
C MET A 238 20.79 -13.96 -15.58
N GLN A 239 19.79 -13.44 -14.88
CA GLN A 239 18.41 -13.34 -15.36
C GLN A 239 18.06 -11.87 -15.58
N SER A 240 17.36 -11.58 -16.67
CA SER A 240 16.95 -10.24 -17.07
C SER A 240 15.44 -10.18 -17.24
N CYS A 241 14.77 -9.40 -16.40
CA CYS A 241 13.33 -9.19 -16.41
C CYS A 241 12.97 -7.85 -15.74
N PHE A 242 11.78 -7.30 -16.02
CA PHE A 242 11.30 -6.03 -15.46
C PHE A 242 12.26 -4.82 -15.64
N GLY A 243 13.15 -4.85 -16.64
CA GLY A 243 14.17 -3.81 -16.83
C GLY A 243 15.35 -3.88 -15.85
N HIS A 244 15.45 -4.96 -15.08
CA HIS A 244 16.49 -5.20 -14.09
C HIS A 244 17.25 -6.50 -14.38
N HIS A 245 18.43 -6.63 -13.76
CA HIS A 245 19.29 -7.80 -13.87
C HIS A 245 19.49 -8.44 -12.51
N PHE A 246 19.25 -9.75 -12.43
CA PHE A 246 19.35 -10.57 -11.22
C PHE A 246 20.45 -11.60 -11.43
N MET A 247 21.42 -11.64 -10.52
CA MET A 247 22.47 -12.65 -10.48
C MET A 247 22.02 -13.80 -9.59
N LEU A 248 21.96 -14.99 -10.17
CA LEU A 248 21.69 -16.24 -9.48
C LEU A 248 23.01 -16.88 -9.12
N VAL A 249 23.14 -17.27 -7.86
CA VAL A 249 24.34 -17.91 -7.33
C VAL A 249 23.93 -19.22 -6.67
N LEU A 250 24.58 -20.30 -7.08
CA LEU A 250 24.60 -21.58 -6.37
C LEU A 250 26.05 -21.82 -5.94
N GLU A 251 26.29 -21.83 -4.64
CA GLU A 251 27.60 -22.04 -4.04
C GLU A 251 27.62 -23.37 -3.28
N LYS A 252 28.69 -24.16 -3.46
CA LYS A 252 28.90 -25.42 -2.74
C LYS A 252 30.01 -25.26 -1.70
N GLN A 253 29.67 -25.37 -0.42
CA GLN A 253 30.63 -25.37 0.71
C GLN A 253 30.41 -26.63 1.56
N ASP A 254 31.47 -27.38 1.88
CA ASP A 254 31.43 -28.52 2.80
C ASP A 254 30.27 -29.52 2.58
N GLN A 255 29.95 -29.81 1.30
CA GLN A 255 28.83 -30.67 0.85
C GLN A 255 27.41 -30.12 1.08
N GLN A 256 27.29 -28.84 1.41
CA GLN A 256 26.05 -28.08 1.38
C GLN A 256 26.01 -27.15 0.17
N PHE A 257 24.80 -26.93 -0.33
CA PHE A 257 24.51 -26.02 -1.43
C PHE A 257 23.71 -24.83 -0.90
N PHE A 258 24.10 -23.64 -1.34
CA PHE A 258 23.47 -22.38 -1.01
C PHE A 258 23.03 -21.70 -2.30
N ALA A 259 21.72 -21.58 -2.51
CA ALA A 259 21.15 -20.93 -3.68
C ALA A 259 20.48 -19.61 -3.29
N ILE A 260 20.90 -18.52 -3.93
CA ILE A 260 20.44 -17.16 -3.62
C ILE A 260 20.35 -16.30 -4.89
N VAL A 261 19.43 -15.34 -4.88
CA VAL A 261 19.27 -14.35 -5.95
C VAL A 261 19.66 -12.96 -5.46
N GLN A 262 20.46 -12.27 -6.26
CA GLN A 262 20.95 -10.93 -5.98
C GLN A 262 20.57 -9.95 -7.10
N LEU A 263 19.99 -8.80 -6.78
CA LEU A 263 19.68 -7.74 -7.73
C LEU A 263 20.92 -6.87 -8.00
N ILE A 264 21.25 -6.65 -9.28
CA ILE A 264 22.16 -5.59 -9.74
C ILE A 264 21.42 -4.25 -9.64
N GLY A 265 21.35 -3.71 -8.42
CA GLY A 265 20.56 -2.54 -8.08
C GLY A 265 20.71 -2.17 -6.60
N THR A 266 20.01 -1.12 -6.18
CA THR A 266 20.01 -0.64 -4.79
C THR A 266 19.14 -1.52 -3.88
N ARG A 267 19.26 -1.35 -2.56
CA ARG A 267 18.38 -1.99 -1.56
C ARG A 267 16.90 -1.69 -1.82
N GLN A 268 16.56 -0.41 -2.00
CA GLN A 268 15.19 0.03 -2.30
C GLN A 268 14.63 -0.54 -3.62
N GLN A 269 15.49 -0.81 -4.61
CA GLN A 269 15.06 -1.50 -5.82
C GLN A 269 14.81 -2.98 -5.56
N ALA A 270 15.66 -3.63 -4.75
CA ALA A 270 15.54 -5.05 -4.43
C ALA A 270 14.26 -5.39 -3.67
N GLU A 271 13.83 -4.51 -2.77
CA GLU A 271 12.55 -4.60 -2.03
C GLU A 271 11.31 -4.64 -2.92
N LYS A 272 11.41 -4.25 -4.20
CA LYS A 272 10.30 -4.28 -5.16
C LYS A 272 10.07 -5.64 -5.79
N PHE A 273 10.87 -6.65 -5.44
CA PHE A 273 10.84 -7.95 -6.09
C PHE A 273 10.81 -9.07 -5.05
N VAL A 274 10.16 -10.17 -5.41
CA VAL A 274 10.26 -11.46 -4.74
C VAL A 274 10.76 -12.48 -5.76
N TYR A 275 11.71 -13.31 -5.35
CA TYR A 275 12.14 -14.46 -6.13
C TYR A 275 11.67 -15.76 -5.48
N ARG A 276 11.35 -16.76 -6.31
CA ARG A 276 11.10 -18.14 -5.93
C ARG A 276 12.16 -19.03 -6.56
N LEU A 277 12.82 -19.85 -5.75
CA LEU A 277 13.68 -20.97 -6.17
C LEU A 277 12.95 -22.27 -5.93
N GLU A 278 12.90 -23.14 -6.92
CA GLU A 278 12.20 -24.41 -6.82
C GLU A 278 13.00 -25.57 -7.42
N LEU A 279 13.21 -26.61 -6.62
CA LEU A 279 13.75 -27.90 -7.05
C LEU A 279 12.58 -28.87 -7.25
N ASN A 280 12.53 -29.48 -8.43
CA ASN A 280 11.49 -30.46 -8.78
C ASN A 280 12.10 -31.83 -9.02
N GLY A 281 11.52 -32.85 -8.39
CA GLY A 281 11.95 -34.23 -8.55
C GLY A 281 10.73 -35.15 -8.58
N ASN A 282 10.94 -36.45 -8.75
CA ASN A 282 9.83 -37.40 -8.86
C ASN A 282 8.93 -37.36 -7.60
N LYS A 283 7.73 -36.79 -7.74
CA LYS A 283 6.73 -36.55 -6.69
C LYS A 283 7.24 -35.74 -5.49
N ARG A 284 8.25 -34.90 -5.69
CA ARG A 284 8.87 -34.09 -4.64
C ARG A 284 9.13 -32.68 -5.15
N ARG A 285 9.01 -31.71 -4.26
CA ARG A 285 9.26 -30.30 -4.54
C ARG A 285 9.84 -29.63 -3.31
N LEU A 286 10.90 -28.84 -3.49
CA LEU A 286 11.46 -27.97 -2.46
C LEU A 286 11.43 -26.54 -2.99
N THR A 287 10.84 -25.62 -2.23
CA THR A 287 10.61 -24.24 -2.66
C THR A 287 11.10 -23.28 -1.60
N TRP A 288 11.76 -22.20 -2.03
CA TRP A 288 12.18 -21.07 -1.22
C TRP A 288 11.73 -19.78 -1.89
N GLU A 289 11.16 -18.86 -1.12
CA GLU A 289 10.76 -17.53 -1.58
C GLU A 289 11.33 -16.46 -0.67
N SER A 290 11.92 -15.42 -1.24
CA SER A 290 12.48 -14.30 -0.48
C SER A 290 12.67 -13.06 -1.36
N THR A 291 13.02 -11.94 -0.75
CA THR A 291 13.42 -10.71 -1.45
C THR A 291 14.87 -10.84 -1.93
N PRO A 292 15.19 -10.48 -3.20
CA PRO A 292 16.58 -10.51 -3.68
C PRO A 292 17.49 -9.65 -2.79
N LYS A 293 18.73 -10.07 -2.56
CA LYS A 293 19.73 -9.20 -1.91
C LYS A 293 20.21 -8.15 -2.89
N SER A 294 20.53 -6.94 -2.43
CA SER A 294 21.19 -5.95 -3.30
C SER A 294 22.67 -6.29 -3.47
N ILE A 295 23.28 -5.93 -4.62
CA ILE A 295 24.76 -5.93 -4.76
C ILE A 295 25.46 -4.99 -3.79
N HIS A 296 24.75 -4.04 -3.18
CA HIS A 296 25.27 -3.19 -2.13
C HIS A 296 25.50 -3.98 -0.83
N GLU A 297 24.62 -4.93 -0.53
CA GLU A 297 24.67 -5.76 0.68
C GLU A 297 25.60 -6.97 0.50
N GLY A 298 25.69 -7.48 -0.73
CA GLY A 298 26.35 -8.75 -0.98
C GLY A 298 25.49 -9.94 -0.53
N ILE A 299 26.04 -11.15 -0.69
CA ILE A 299 25.36 -12.41 -0.34
C ILE A 299 26.05 -13.17 0.79
N GLN A 300 27.29 -12.79 1.14
CA GLN A 300 28.13 -13.55 2.08
C GLN A 300 27.50 -13.65 3.48
N GLN A 301 26.96 -12.54 3.99
CA GLN A 301 26.28 -12.57 5.29
C GLN A 301 25.02 -13.43 5.27
N ALA A 302 24.27 -13.42 4.15
CA ALA A 302 23.06 -14.22 3.99
C ALA A 302 23.38 -15.71 3.97
N ILE A 303 24.44 -16.12 3.27
CA ILE A 303 24.95 -17.49 3.25
C ILE A 303 25.39 -17.92 4.66
N LEU A 304 26.16 -17.08 5.36
CA LEU A 304 26.67 -17.37 6.70
C LEU A 304 25.56 -17.66 7.73
N ILE A 305 24.43 -16.95 7.64
CA ILE A 305 23.28 -17.14 8.54
C ILE A 305 22.20 -18.06 7.97
N SER A 306 22.44 -18.68 6.81
CA SER A 306 21.48 -19.54 6.10
C SER A 306 20.16 -18.84 5.72
N ASP A 307 20.19 -17.54 5.40
CA ASP A 307 19.08 -16.77 4.84
C ASP A 307 19.03 -16.90 3.30
N CYS A 308 18.91 -18.15 2.85
CA CYS A 308 18.79 -18.54 1.44
C CYS A 308 18.28 -19.99 1.32
N LEU A 309 18.12 -20.51 0.10
CA LEU A 309 17.79 -21.92 -0.08
C LEU A 309 19.04 -22.77 0.22
N VAL A 310 18.98 -23.54 1.31
CA VAL A 310 20.07 -24.43 1.75
C VAL A 310 19.64 -25.89 1.64
N PHE A 311 20.48 -26.74 1.06
CA PHE A 311 20.27 -28.19 1.01
C PHE A 311 21.59 -28.96 0.96
N ASP A 312 21.58 -30.20 1.43
CA ASP A 312 22.77 -31.06 1.44
C ASP A 312 22.96 -31.82 0.12
N GLY A 313 24.12 -32.45 -0.06
CA GLY A 313 24.42 -33.26 -1.24
C GLY A 313 23.46 -34.44 -1.46
N ALA A 314 22.91 -35.03 -0.39
CA ALA A 314 21.92 -36.09 -0.50
C ALA A 314 20.61 -35.58 -1.12
N THR A 315 20.15 -34.40 -0.68
CA THR A 315 19.00 -33.71 -1.24
C THR A 315 19.24 -33.32 -2.68
N ALA A 316 20.42 -32.78 -3.00
CA ALA A 316 20.79 -32.42 -4.37
C ALA A 316 20.67 -33.61 -5.33
N LEU A 317 21.11 -34.81 -4.92
CA LEU A 317 21.00 -36.03 -5.72
C LEU A 317 19.56 -36.50 -5.95
N LEU A 318 18.62 -36.21 -5.04
CA LEU A 318 17.19 -36.52 -5.22
C LEU A 318 16.52 -35.66 -6.30
N PHE A 319 17.08 -34.47 -6.56
CA PHE A 319 16.55 -33.49 -7.52
C PHE A 319 17.38 -33.38 -8.80
N SER A 320 18.56 -34.01 -8.86
CA SER A 320 19.43 -33.97 -10.04
C SER A 320 19.15 -35.10 -11.04
N GLU A 321 19.36 -34.83 -12.31
CA GLU A 321 19.36 -35.82 -13.39
C GLU A 321 20.71 -35.81 -14.11
N ASN A 322 21.36 -36.98 -14.22
CA ASN A 322 22.68 -37.13 -14.85
C ASN A 322 23.76 -36.18 -14.28
N GLY A 323 23.71 -35.88 -12.98
CA GLY A 323 24.66 -34.98 -12.32
C GLY A 323 24.35 -33.49 -12.51
N ASN A 324 23.25 -33.14 -13.19
CA ASN A 324 22.81 -31.76 -13.38
C ASN A 324 21.61 -31.45 -12.48
N LEU A 325 21.64 -30.30 -11.82
CA LEU A 325 20.54 -29.80 -11.00
C LEU A 325 19.81 -28.67 -11.73
N ALA A 326 18.51 -28.86 -11.98
CA ALA A 326 17.65 -27.81 -12.53
C ALA A 326 16.93 -27.09 -11.39
N ILE A 327 17.08 -25.77 -11.34
CA ILE A 327 16.40 -24.89 -10.39
C ILE A 327 15.45 -24.00 -11.19
N ASN A 328 14.15 -24.12 -10.95
CA ASN A 328 13.19 -23.18 -11.51
C ASN A 328 13.28 -21.87 -10.74
N VAL A 329 13.41 -20.76 -11.45
CA VAL A 329 13.60 -19.44 -10.87
C VAL A 329 12.54 -18.52 -11.42
N THR A 330 11.63 -18.11 -10.54
CA THR A 330 10.60 -17.13 -10.86
C THR A 330 10.92 -15.83 -10.13
N VAL A 331 11.08 -14.72 -10.86
CA VAL A 331 11.13 -13.37 -10.29
C VAL A 331 9.78 -12.72 -10.55
N SER A 332 9.23 -12.08 -9.55
CA SER A 332 7.99 -11.32 -9.66
C SER A 332 8.14 -9.98 -8.98
N LEU A 333 7.35 -8.99 -9.43
CA LEU A 333 7.20 -7.77 -8.65
C LEU A 333 6.61 -8.14 -7.29
N ASP A 334 7.20 -7.61 -6.23
CA ASP A 334 6.54 -7.58 -4.94
C ASP A 334 5.36 -6.59 -5.06
N LEU A 335 4.23 -7.13 -5.52
CA LEU A 335 2.97 -6.39 -5.61
C LEU A 335 2.48 -5.97 -4.20
N MET A 336 3.19 -6.36 -3.13
CA MET A 336 3.19 -5.70 -1.83
C MET A 336 4.29 -4.62 -1.71
N MET A 337 4.29 -3.63 -2.61
CA MET A 337 4.43 -2.26 -2.10
C MET A 337 3.42 -2.17 -0.96
N LYS A 338 3.85 -2.11 0.31
CA LYS A 338 2.92 -2.10 1.46
C LYS A 338 1.98 -0.91 1.28
N LYS A 339 0.82 -1.17 0.68
CA LYS A 339 -0.24 -0.20 0.47
C LYS A 339 -0.70 0.15 1.87
N VAL A 340 -0.28 1.31 2.36
CA VAL A 340 -0.83 1.83 3.59
C VAL A 340 -2.15 2.46 3.22
N PHE A 341 -3.23 1.73 3.49
CA PHE A 341 -4.56 2.30 3.39
C PHE A 341 -4.69 3.48 4.35
N CYS A 342 -5.42 4.49 3.91
CA CYS A 342 -5.53 5.76 4.58
C CYS A 342 -6.98 6.26 4.57
N ARG A 343 -7.26 7.23 5.45
CA ARG A 343 -8.43 8.12 5.35
C ARG A 343 -7.98 9.52 5.04
N CYS A 344 -8.87 10.30 4.42
CA CYS A 344 -8.65 11.73 4.27
C CYS A 344 -8.86 12.41 5.64
N SER A 345 -8.01 13.37 5.98
CA SER A 345 -8.13 14.16 7.22
C SER A 345 -9.50 14.83 7.43
N CYS A 346 -10.21 15.16 6.35
CA CYS A 346 -11.58 15.68 6.43
C CYS A 346 -12.53 14.76 7.22
N PHE A 347 -12.24 13.45 7.27
CA PHE A 347 -13.02 12.49 8.05
C PHE A 347 -13.20 12.92 9.50
N PHE A 348 -12.21 13.58 10.10
CA PHE A 348 -12.28 13.95 11.52
C PHE A 348 -13.06 15.24 11.76
N ASN A 349 -13.10 16.14 10.79
CA ASN A 349 -13.52 17.52 11.00
C ASN A 349 -14.75 17.93 10.17
N ASP A 350 -15.06 17.21 9.09
CA ASP A 350 -16.13 17.53 8.16
C ASP A 350 -17.36 16.64 8.40
N ASN A 351 -18.52 17.15 8.00
CA ASN A 351 -19.77 16.41 7.95
C ASN A 351 -20.15 15.76 9.30
N ILE A 352 -19.92 16.48 10.41
CA ILE A 352 -20.32 16.07 11.76
C ILE A 352 -21.81 16.35 11.92
N TYR A 353 -22.63 15.32 12.12
CA TYR A 353 -24.08 15.49 12.25
C TYR A 353 -24.49 15.74 13.71
N LEU A 354 -25.11 16.87 13.98
CA LEU A 354 -25.64 17.23 15.30
C LEU A 354 -27.16 17.02 15.33
N LYS A 355 -27.60 15.89 15.89
CA LYS A 355 -29.01 15.46 15.91
C LYS A 355 -29.94 16.48 16.59
N GLN A 356 -29.46 17.17 17.62
CA GLN A 356 -30.21 18.15 18.42
C GLN A 356 -30.72 19.33 17.58
N VAL A 357 -29.94 19.70 16.55
CA VAL A 357 -30.23 20.83 15.66
C VAL A 357 -30.51 20.38 14.23
N GLY A 358 -30.35 19.09 13.95
CA GLY A 358 -30.58 18.49 12.63
C GLY A 358 -29.64 19.00 11.54
N ALA A 359 -28.41 19.40 11.91
CA ALA A 359 -27.47 20.07 11.01
C ALA A 359 -26.13 19.32 10.92
N HIS A 360 -25.49 19.42 9.75
CA HIS A 360 -24.11 19.00 9.58
C HIS A 360 -23.17 20.20 9.78
N VAL A 361 -22.10 19.99 10.53
CA VAL A 361 -21.11 21.02 10.86
C VAL A 361 -19.71 20.60 10.46
N HIS A 362 -18.86 21.61 10.28
CA HIS A 362 -17.43 21.50 10.09
C HIS A 362 -16.71 22.17 11.27
N TYR A 363 -15.68 21.52 11.80
CA TYR A 363 -14.96 21.98 12.99
C TYR A 363 -13.46 22.13 12.72
N ILE A 364 -12.94 23.34 12.88
CA ILE A 364 -11.49 23.63 12.86
C ILE A 364 -11.01 23.96 14.27
N ASN A 365 -11.72 24.88 14.94
CA ASN A 365 -11.47 25.32 16.30
C ASN A 365 -12.73 25.97 16.88
N ASP A 366 -12.74 26.19 18.21
CA ASP A 366 -13.85 26.81 18.93
C ASP A 366 -14.27 28.17 18.40
N GLU A 367 -13.31 29.01 18.00
CA GLU A 367 -13.61 30.37 17.53
C GLU A 367 -14.39 30.34 16.22
N GLN A 368 -13.92 29.55 15.24
CA GLN A 368 -14.61 29.30 13.99
C GLN A 368 -15.99 28.69 14.23
N PHE A 369 -16.09 27.68 15.09
CA PHE A 369 -17.36 27.02 15.34
C PHE A 369 -18.39 27.97 15.96
N ARG A 370 -17.97 28.79 16.93
CA ARG A 370 -18.83 29.78 17.59
C ARG A 370 -19.31 30.84 16.60
N GLU A 371 -18.46 31.32 15.71
CA GLU A 371 -18.83 32.35 14.74
C GLU A 371 -19.74 31.82 13.63
N ASP A 372 -19.40 30.67 13.05
CA ASP A 372 -20.15 30.09 11.92
C ASP A 372 -21.52 29.55 12.35
N TYR A 373 -21.60 28.95 13.55
CA TYR A 373 -22.80 28.24 14.02
C TYR A 373 -23.54 28.93 15.17
N LYS A 374 -23.26 30.20 15.48
CA LYS A 374 -24.04 31.00 16.45
C LYS A 374 -25.54 31.02 16.16
N HIS A 375 -25.91 30.90 14.88
CA HIS A 375 -27.31 30.88 14.44
C HIS A 375 -28.06 29.59 14.85
N LEU A 376 -27.34 28.53 15.24
CA LEU A 376 -27.92 27.28 15.73
C LEU A 376 -28.24 27.29 17.23
N ILE A 377 -27.86 28.36 17.95
CA ILE A 377 -28.17 28.52 19.37
C ILE A 377 -29.68 28.73 19.53
N SER A 378 -30.28 27.95 20.42
CA SER A 378 -31.69 28.07 20.77
C SER A 378 -31.85 28.03 22.30
N PRO A 379 -33.03 28.38 22.85
CA PRO A 379 -33.30 28.19 24.28
C PRO A 379 -33.06 26.75 24.76
N ASP A 380 -33.17 25.78 23.85
CA ASP A 380 -33.03 24.35 24.14
C ASP A 380 -31.59 23.82 23.98
N ASN A 381 -30.69 24.57 23.31
CA ASN A 381 -29.32 24.14 23.05
C ASN A 381 -28.33 25.31 23.13
N SER A 382 -27.36 25.22 24.04
CA SER A 382 -26.26 26.19 24.13
C SER A 382 -25.11 25.84 23.20
N ILE A 383 -24.30 26.84 22.83
CA ILE A 383 -23.12 26.60 21.98
C ILE A 383 -22.11 25.64 22.62
N GLU A 384 -22.00 25.66 23.96
CA GLU A 384 -21.13 24.74 24.71
C GLU A 384 -21.61 23.30 24.65
N GLN A 385 -22.93 23.08 24.67
CA GLN A 385 -23.51 21.75 24.48
C GLN A 385 -23.23 21.24 23.06
N LEU A 386 -23.37 22.10 22.04
CA LEU A 386 -23.05 21.73 20.66
C LEU A 386 -21.56 21.41 20.48
N LEU A 387 -20.65 22.21 21.06
CA LEU A 387 -19.21 21.94 21.05
C LEU A 387 -18.88 20.62 21.74
N SER A 388 -19.51 20.32 22.88
CA SER A 388 -19.32 19.04 23.57
C SER A 388 -19.68 17.83 22.69
N LEU A 389 -20.77 17.94 21.92
CA LEU A 389 -21.19 16.89 20.99
C LEU A 389 -20.22 16.74 19.80
N VAL A 390 -19.70 17.86 19.30
CA VAL A 390 -18.66 17.87 18.27
C VAL A 390 -17.41 17.15 18.77
N TYR A 391 -16.93 17.47 19.97
CA TYR A 391 -15.76 16.80 20.55
C TYR A 391 -15.99 15.31 20.75
N GLN A 392 -17.16 14.89 21.23
CA GLN A 392 -17.50 13.48 21.38
C GLN A 392 -17.46 12.74 20.04
N GLU A 393 -17.96 13.35 18.96
CA GLU A 393 -17.93 12.73 17.64
C GLU A 393 -16.51 12.70 17.05
N ILE A 394 -15.70 13.75 17.25
CA ILE A 394 -14.29 13.77 16.84
C ILE A 394 -13.50 12.68 17.57
N ASP A 395 -13.63 12.60 18.90
CA ASP A 395 -12.96 11.59 19.72
C ASP A 395 -13.38 10.18 19.30
N ARG A 396 -14.69 9.95 19.07
CA ARG A 396 -15.19 8.68 18.53
C ARG A 396 -14.52 8.34 17.20
N ARG A 397 -14.43 9.30 16.26
CA ARG A 397 -13.80 9.10 14.94
C ARG A 397 -12.30 8.82 15.04
N GLN A 398 -11.59 9.49 15.94
CA GLN A 398 -10.16 9.28 16.20
C GLN A 398 -9.87 7.89 16.78
N ASN A 399 -10.76 7.38 17.65
CA ASN A 399 -10.59 6.08 18.30
C ASN A 399 -11.19 4.90 17.50
N LEU A 400 -11.78 5.13 16.33
CA LEU A 400 -12.51 4.11 15.56
C LEU A 400 -11.69 2.83 15.29
N ASP A 401 -10.45 2.98 14.80
CA ASP A 401 -9.61 1.84 14.44
C ASP A 401 -9.15 1.06 15.67
N THR A 402 -8.72 1.78 16.72
CA THR A 402 -8.34 1.21 18.01
C THR A 402 -9.47 0.36 18.60
N GLU A 403 -10.70 0.89 18.60
CA GLU A 403 -11.86 0.17 19.12
C GLU A 403 -12.26 -1.02 18.23
N ALA A 404 -12.16 -0.89 16.91
CA ALA A 404 -12.37 -2.01 15.99
C ALA A 404 -11.34 -3.14 16.22
N ARG A 405 -10.08 -2.79 16.46
CA ARG A 405 -9.01 -3.74 16.77
C ARG A 405 -9.29 -4.50 18.07
N LYS A 406 -9.67 -3.78 19.14
CA LYS A 406 -10.06 -4.40 20.42
C LYS A 406 -11.19 -5.41 20.25
N ARG A 407 -12.22 -5.06 19.45
CA ARG A 407 -13.32 -5.98 19.13
C ARG A 407 -12.84 -7.21 18.38
N LYS A 408 -12.05 -7.03 17.32
CA LYS A 408 -11.44 -8.13 16.54
C LYS A 408 -10.65 -9.08 17.42
N ASP A 409 -9.78 -8.55 18.27
CA ASP A 409 -8.95 -9.34 19.16
C ASP A 409 -9.80 -10.13 20.17
N GLN A 410 -10.88 -9.53 20.68
CA GLN A 410 -11.79 -10.23 21.57
C GLN A 410 -12.57 -11.33 20.84
N ILE A 411 -13.19 -11.02 19.70
CA ILE A 411 -13.94 -11.98 18.88
C ILE A 411 -13.05 -13.17 18.52
N ASN A 412 -11.83 -12.92 18.03
CA ASN A 412 -10.90 -13.97 17.62
C ASN A 412 -10.46 -14.89 18.78
N ARG A 413 -10.48 -14.39 20.04
CA ARG A 413 -10.12 -15.20 21.22
C ARG A 413 -11.29 -15.96 21.80
N GLU A 414 -12.48 -15.36 21.81
CA GLU A 414 -13.61 -15.82 22.64
C GLU A 414 -14.75 -16.42 21.82
N TYR A 415 -14.96 -15.98 20.58
CA TYR A 415 -16.05 -16.47 19.75
C TYR A 415 -15.72 -17.86 19.19
N GLN A 416 -16.71 -18.76 19.24
CA GLN A 416 -16.61 -20.11 18.68
C GLN A 416 -17.55 -20.20 17.47
N PRO A 417 -17.01 -20.23 16.24
CA PRO A 417 -17.82 -20.34 15.03
C PRO A 417 -18.68 -21.61 15.01
N LEU A 418 -19.89 -21.49 14.47
CA LEU A 418 -20.76 -22.64 14.21
C LEU A 418 -20.30 -23.41 12.98
N TYR A 419 -19.81 -22.71 11.95
CA TYR A 419 -19.26 -23.27 10.71
C TYR A 419 -17.87 -22.69 10.41
N PRO A 420 -16.80 -23.20 11.05
CA PRO A 420 -15.43 -22.70 10.87
C PRO A 420 -14.93 -22.69 9.42
N GLU A 421 -15.46 -23.57 8.57
CA GLU A 421 -15.11 -23.69 7.15
C GLU A 421 -15.57 -22.52 6.29
N LEU A 422 -16.56 -21.73 6.73
CA LEU A 422 -17.06 -20.57 5.98
C LEU A 422 -16.06 -19.42 5.95
N TYR A 423 -15.18 -19.33 6.95
CA TYR A 423 -14.18 -18.26 7.10
C TYR A 423 -13.07 -18.32 6.05
N LYS A 424 -12.96 -19.44 5.32
CA LYS A 424 -12.04 -19.61 4.19
C LYS A 424 -12.85 -19.72 2.92
N PHE A 425 -12.60 -18.82 1.97
CA PHE A 425 -13.29 -18.83 0.69
C PHE A 425 -13.09 -20.15 -0.06
N GLN A 426 -14.18 -20.67 -0.63
CA GLN A 426 -14.18 -21.87 -1.47
C GLN A 426 -15.09 -21.62 -2.69
N PRO A 427 -14.65 -21.97 -3.92
CA PRO A 427 -15.46 -21.77 -5.13
C PRO A 427 -16.83 -22.48 -5.10
N LYS A 428 -17.01 -23.50 -4.25
CA LYS A 428 -18.29 -24.22 -4.06
C LYS A 428 -19.40 -23.36 -3.45
N PHE A 429 -19.05 -22.24 -2.81
CA PHE A 429 -20.01 -21.31 -2.24
C PHE A 429 -20.72 -20.47 -3.30
N LEU A 430 -20.10 -20.32 -4.47
CA LEU A 430 -20.63 -19.55 -5.59
C LEU A 430 -21.55 -20.42 -6.45
N SER A 431 -22.61 -19.81 -6.97
CA SER A 431 -23.45 -20.46 -7.98
C SER A 431 -22.65 -20.71 -9.26
N GLU A 432 -22.94 -21.81 -9.97
CA GLU A 432 -22.29 -22.11 -11.26
C GLU A 432 -22.48 -20.97 -12.27
N LYS A 433 -23.69 -20.40 -12.31
CA LYS A 433 -24.04 -19.25 -13.16
C LYS A 433 -23.15 -18.03 -12.89
N PHE A 434 -22.83 -17.76 -11.62
CA PHE A 434 -21.94 -16.67 -11.26
C PHE A 434 -20.50 -16.92 -11.73
N LYS A 435 -20.00 -18.15 -11.54
CA LYS A 435 -18.66 -18.54 -11.99
C LYS A 435 -18.53 -18.45 -13.51
N GLU A 436 -19.56 -18.87 -14.25
CA GLU A 436 -19.65 -18.72 -15.70
C GLU A 436 -19.66 -17.25 -16.14
N LEU A 437 -20.38 -16.39 -15.43
CA LEU A 437 -20.37 -14.94 -15.65
C LEU A 437 -18.96 -14.35 -15.51
N CYS A 438 -18.25 -14.73 -14.45
CA CYS A 438 -16.89 -14.25 -14.21
C CYS A 438 -15.85 -14.81 -15.19
N SER A 439 -16.09 -15.97 -15.83
CA SER A 439 -15.18 -16.56 -16.82
C SER A 439 -15.31 -15.97 -18.24
N GLN A 440 -16.22 -15.03 -18.46
CA GLN A 440 -16.40 -14.27 -19.71
C GLN A 440 -16.69 -15.14 -20.95
N SER A 441 -17.36 -16.28 -20.80
CA SER A 441 -17.82 -17.08 -21.96
C SER A 441 -18.97 -16.38 -22.71
N LYS A 442 -19.08 -16.60 -24.04
CA LYS A 442 -20.09 -15.92 -24.89
C LYS A 442 -21.55 -16.23 -24.47
N SER A 443 -21.81 -17.36 -23.80
CA SER A 443 -23.13 -17.75 -23.28
C SER A 443 -23.43 -17.18 -21.89
N SER A 444 -22.47 -16.54 -21.22
CA SER A 444 -22.57 -16.25 -19.79
C SER A 444 -23.56 -15.15 -19.42
N TYR A 445 -23.83 -14.19 -20.32
CA TYR A 445 -24.66 -13.01 -19.99
C TYR A 445 -26.17 -13.28 -19.92
N GLU A 446 -26.63 -14.49 -20.26
CA GLU A 446 -28.06 -14.86 -20.16
C GLU A 446 -28.57 -14.73 -18.71
N TYR A 447 -27.70 -14.98 -17.73
CA TYR A 447 -28.04 -14.92 -16.31
C TYR A 447 -27.83 -13.55 -15.67
N LEU A 448 -27.35 -12.56 -16.44
CA LEU A 448 -27.13 -11.19 -16.00
C LEU A 448 -28.28 -10.30 -16.47
N LEU A 449 -29.17 -9.96 -15.54
CA LEU A 449 -30.28 -9.07 -15.85
C LEU A 449 -29.84 -7.61 -15.71
N LYS A 450 -29.81 -6.88 -16.82
CA LYS A 450 -29.57 -5.43 -16.81
C LYS A 450 -30.88 -4.69 -16.49
N LEU A 451 -30.97 -4.14 -15.28
CA LEU A 451 -32.17 -3.49 -14.75
C LEU A 451 -32.19 -1.98 -14.99
N GLY A 452 -31.03 -1.40 -15.25
CA GLY A 452 -30.85 0.02 -15.48
C GLY A 452 -29.45 0.33 -15.97
N ASN A 453 -29.15 1.62 -16.12
CA ASN A 453 -27.81 2.04 -16.50
C ASN A 453 -26.83 1.80 -15.33
N GLY A 454 -26.03 0.74 -15.42
CA GLY A 454 -25.08 0.38 -14.37
C GLY A 454 -25.72 -0.30 -13.15
N ILE A 455 -26.89 -0.94 -13.33
CA ILE A 455 -27.56 -1.78 -12.32
C ILE A 455 -27.77 -3.16 -12.94
N TYR A 456 -27.24 -4.19 -12.29
CA TYR A 456 -27.26 -5.57 -12.76
C TYR A 456 -27.71 -6.50 -11.64
N SER A 457 -28.48 -7.53 -11.99
CA SER A 457 -28.89 -8.58 -11.06
C SER A 457 -28.46 -9.95 -11.56
N MET A 458 -27.98 -10.80 -10.65
CA MET A 458 -27.47 -12.14 -10.95
C MET A 458 -27.49 -13.04 -9.71
N PRO A 459 -27.60 -14.37 -9.87
CA PRO A 459 -27.32 -15.29 -8.77
C PRO A 459 -25.85 -15.20 -8.40
N VAL A 460 -25.53 -15.15 -7.09
CA VAL A 460 -24.15 -15.04 -6.61
C VAL A 460 -23.74 -16.31 -5.86
N PHE A 461 -24.44 -16.62 -4.78
CA PHE A 461 -24.12 -17.76 -3.92
C PHE A 461 -25.07 -18.93 -4.11
N THR A 462 -24.66 -20.10 -3.63
CA THR A 462 -25.55 -21.27 -3.52
C THR A 462 -26.51 -21.11 -2.33
N THR A 463 -27.68 -21.74 -2.41
CA THR A 463 -28.65 -21.78 -1.30
C THR A 463 -28.04 -22.38 -0.04
N GLU A 464 -27.19 -23.40 -0.19
CA GLU A 464 -26.54 -24.07 0.94
C GLU A 464 -25.57 -23.13 1.67
N PHE A 465 -24.74 -22.39 0.94
CA PHE A 465 -23.89 -21.36 1.53
C PHE A 465 -24.70 -20.29 2.24
N CYS A 466 -25.72 -19.72 1.58
CA CYS A 466 -26.58 -18.69 2.19
C CYS A 466 -27.22 -19.18 3.50
N THR A 467 -27.68 -20.44 3.54
CA THR A 467 -28.28 -21.03 4.73
C THR A 467 -27.28 -21.19 5.87
N GLN A 468 -26.10 -21.76 5.60
CA GLN A 468 -25.04 -21.95 6.61
C GLN A 468 -24.50 -20.60 7.10
N PHE A 469 -24.29 -19.65 6.19
CA PHE A 469 -23.79 -18.32 6.51
C PHE A 469 -24.80 -17.53 7.34
N LEU A 470 -26.10 -17.61 7.03
CA LEU A 470 -27.13 -17.00 7.85
C LEU A 470 -27.16 -17.60 9.26
N ALA A 471 -27.04 -18.92 9.40
CA ALA A 471 -26.99 -19.59 10.69
C ALA A 471 -25.77 -19.16 11.52
N GLU A 472 -24.60 -19.03 10.89
CA GLU A 472 -23.39 -18.47 11.53
C GLU A 472 -23.61 -17.03 12.02
N LEU A 473 -24.23 -16.18 11.19
CA LEU A 473 -24.52 -14.79 11.56
C LEU A 473 -25.50 -14.73 12.74
N LYS A 474 -26.59 -15.50 12.73
CA LYS A 474 -27.54 -15.57 13.85
C LYS A 474 -26.88 -16.12 15.13
N HIS A 475 -25.95 -17.08 15.01
CA HIS A 475 -25.14 -17.58 16.12
C HIS A 475 -24.24 -16.47 16.71
N PHE A 476 -23.59 -15.68 15.86
CA PHE A 476 -22.81 -14.52 16.29
C PHE A 476 -23.69 -13.44 16.95
N GLU A 477 -24.87 -13.15 16.38
CA GLU A 477 -25.82 -12.19 16.96
C GLU A 477 -26.30 -12.60 18.35
N ALA A 478 -26.54 -13.89 18.57
CA ALA A 478 -26.96 -14.46 19.86
C ALA A 478 -25.83 -14.47 20.91
N SER A 479 -24.58 -14.34 20.51
CA SER A 479 -23.43 -14.31 21.41
C SER A 479 -23.28 -12.97 22.16
N SER A 480 -22.53 -13.01 23.27
CA SER A 480 -22.15 -11.82 24.05
C SER A 480 -20.97 -11.03 23.45
N MET A 481 -20.54 -11.36 22.22
CA MET A 481 -19.40 -10.71 21.57
C MET A 481 -19.70 -9.24 21.24
N PRO A 482 -18.67 -8.37 21.31
CA PRO A 482 -18.85 -6.97 20.96
C PRO A 482 -19.11 -6.80 19.46
N LYS A 483 -19.92 -5.81 19.08
CA LYS A 483 -20.35 -5.58 17.70
C LYS A 483 -20.14 -4.12 17.32
N GLY A 484 -19.38 -3.86 16.26
CA GLY A 484 -19.31 -2.53 15.64
C GLY A 484 -20.56 -2.21 14.81
N ARG A 485 -20.87 -0.92 14.65
CA ARG A 485 -21.98 -0.50 13.77
C ARG A 485 -21.60 -0.69 12.30
N PRO A 486 -22.48 -1.29 11.46
CA PRO A 486 -22.18 -1.54 10.04
C PRO A 486 -21.86 -0.27 9.24
N ASN A 487 -22.69 0.76 9.40
CA ASN A 487 -22.53 2.08 8.78
C ASN A 487 -23.24 3.16 9.62
N THR A 488 -23.28 4.40 9.12
CA THR A 488 -23.87 5.56 9.83
C THR A 488 -25.40 5.56 9.88
N MET A 489 -26.06 4.73 9.07
CA MET A 489 -27.53 4.69 8.95
C MET A 489 -28.15 3.44 9.55
N ASN A 490 -27.37 2.36 9.74
CA ASN A 490 -27.84 1.11 10.33
C ASN A 490 -27.35 0.97 11.77
N ASN A 491 -28.29 0.70 12.67
CA ASN A 491 -28.01 0.43 14.07
C ASN A 491 -27.71 -1.06 14.30
N TYR A 492 -28.24 -1.93 13.44
CA TYR A 492 -28.14 -3.38 13.56
C TYR A 492 -27.46 -4.01 12.34
N GLY A 493 -26.60 -5.01 12.61
CA GLY A 493 -25.87 -5.76 11.60
C GLY A 493 -24.47 -6.17 12.07
N ILE A 494 -23.69 -6.76 11.16
CA ILE A 494 -22.39 -7.36 11.45
C ILE A 494 -21.33 -6.85 10.48
N LEU A 495 -20.21 -6.35 11.01
CA LEU A 495 -19.01 -6.05 10.24
C LEU A 495 -18.22 -7.33 9.98
N LEU A 496 -18.10 -7.73 8.71
CA LEU A 496 -17.49 -9.01 8.36
C LEU A 496 -15.98 -9.03 8.56
N ASP A 497 -15.31 -7.89 8.49
CA ASP A 497 -13.90 -7.77 8.83
C ASP A 497 -13.63 -7.91 10.33
N GLU A 498 -14.60 -7.55 11.19
CA GLU A 498 -14.54 -7.81 12.63
C GLU A 498 -14.77 -9.28 12.96
N LEU A 499 -15.68 -9.92 12.22
CA LEU A 499 -15.98 -11.33 12.42
C LEU A 499 -14.84 -12.25 11.93
N GLY A 500 -14.06 -11.84 10.91
CA GLY A 500 -12.90 -12.60 10.41
C GLY A 500 -12.97 -13.01 8.94
N PHE A 501 -13.87 -12.39 8.15
CA PHE A 501 -14.10 -12.71 6.74
C PHE A 501 -13.30 -11.84 5.76
N THR A 502 -12.30 -11.07 6.21
CA THR A 502 -11.52 -10.19 5.33
C THR A 502 -10.89 -10.96 4.17
N SER A 503 -10.18 -12.06 4.45
CA SER A 503 -9.55 -12.89 3.42
C SER A 503 -10.57 -13.54 2.47
N PHE A 504 -11.75 -13.90 2.97
CA PHE A 504 -12.83 -14.42 2.15
C PHE A 504 -13.28 -13.40 1.11
N ILE A 505 -13.50 -12.15 1.54
CA ILE A 505 -13.98 -11.08 0.66
C ILE A 505 -12.88 -10.64 -0.30
N ASP A 506 -11.61 -10.62 0.14
CA ASP A 506 -10.47 -10.36 -0.73
C ASP A 506 -10.40 -11.35 -1.89
N GLU A 507 -10.54 -12.65 -1.61
CA GLU A 507 -10.51 -13.70 -2.62
C GLU A 507 -11.68 -13.58 -3.60
N LEU A 508 -12.91 -13.40 -3.08
CA LEU A 508 -14.10 -13.17 -3.89
C LEU A 508 -13.94 -11.93 -4.80
N ARG A 509 -13.42 -10.83 -4.24
CA ARG A 509 -13.20 -9.59 -4.98
C ARG A 509 -12.17 -9.78 -6.09
N ASN A 510 -11.01 -10.33 -5.75
CA ASN A 510 -9.87 -10.40 -6.65
C ASN A 510 -10.13 -11.40 -7.79
N GLN A 511 -10.68 -12.57 -7.50
CA GLN A 511 -10.83 -13.64 -8.50
C GLN A 511 -12.09 -13.52 -9.35
N TYR A 512 -13.19 -12.97 -8.81
CA TYR A 512 -14.50 -13.02 -9.47
C TYR A 512 -15.06 -11.63 -9.77
N LEU A 513 -15.10 -10.74 -8.78
CA LEU A 513 -15.78 -9.44 -8.95
C LEU A 513 -14.95 -8.45 -9.78
N ASN A 514 -13.63 -8.38 -9.61
CA ASN A 514 -12.78 -7.47 -10.38
C ASN A 514 -12.87 -7.74 -11.89
N PRO A 515 -12.66 -8.98 -12.38
CA PRO A 515 -12.79 -9.29 -13.81
C PRO A 515 -14.19 -8.95 -14.34
N LEU A 516 -15.25 -9.29 -13.58
CA LEU A 516 -16.63 -9.03 -13.97
C LEU A 516 -16.92 -7.53 -14.07
N VAL A 517 -16.57 -6.76 -13.05
CA VAL A 517 -16.79 -5.31 -13.02
C VAL A 517 -16.01 -4.61 -14.14
N GLN A 518 -14.77 -5.03 -14.38
CA GLN A 518 -13.95 -4.49 -15.45
C GLN A 518 -14.63 -4.67 -16.81
N THR A 519 -15.25 -5.83 -17.06
CA THR A 519 -16.02 -6.07 -18.28
C THR A 519 -17.31 -5.25 -18.35
N LEU A 520 -18.06 -5.14 -17.24
CA LEU A 520 -19.37 -4.48 -17.22
C LEU A 520 -19.29 -2.95 -17.25
N PHE A 521 -18.27 -2.37 -16.63
CA PHE A 521 -18.15 -0.92 -16.42
C PHE A 521 -16.97 -0.29 -17.16
N GLY A 522 -15.98 -1.10 -17.59
CA GLY A 522 -14.79 -0.66 -18.32
C GLY A 522 -13.69 -0.09 -17.42
N ASP A 523 -12.44 -0.23 -17.88
CA ASP A 523 -11.22 0.17 -17.15
C ASP A 523 -11.24 1.64 -16.71
N ALA A 524 -11.80 2.52 -17.54
CA ALA A 524 -11.89 3.95 -17.25
C ALA A 524 -12.73 4.26 -16.01
N TYR A 525 -13.73 3.41 -15.69
CA TYR A 525 -14.59 3.60 -14.52
C TYR A 525 -14.02 2.94 -13.26
N VAL A 526 -13.35 1.79 -13.40
CA VAL A 526 -12.79 1.04 -12.26
C VAL A 526 -11.43 1.61 -11.84
N GLY A 527 -10.74 2.29 -12.75
CA GLY A 527 -9.41 2.84 -12.53
C GLY A 527 -8.31 1.79 -12.71
N SER A 528 -7.07 2.26 -12.80
CA SER A 528 -5.91 1.44 -13.18
C SER A 528 -5.54 0.37 -12.15
N THR A 529 -5.95 0.53 -10.90
CA THR A 529 -5.70 -0.44 -9.81
C THR A 529 -6.77 -1.53 -9.70
N GLY A 530 -7.86 -1.43 -10.46
CA GLY A 530 -9.07 -2.21 -10.18
C GLY A 530 -9.72 -1.81 -8.84
N LEU A 531 -10.68 -2.61 -8.37
CA LEU A 531 -11.21 -2.48 -7.02
C LEU A 531 -10.28 -3.22 -6.06
N ASP A 532 -9.47 -2.47 -5.31
CA ASP A 532 -8.39 -3.00 -4.47
C ASP A 532 -8.62 -2.78 -2.97
N SER A 533 -9.80 -2.30 -2.60
CA SER A 533 -10.25 -2.17 -1.21
C SER A 533 -11.74 -2.50 -1.07
N HIS A 534 -12.14 -2.94 0.13
CA HIS A 534 -13.54 -3.24 0.40
C HIS A 534 -13.97 -2.85 1.81
N ARG A 535 -15.28 -2.72 2.01
CA ARG A 535 -15.95 -2.78 3.31
C ARG A 535 -17.16 -3.69 3.15
N ALA A 536 -17.17 -4.81 3.87
CA ALA A 536 -18.22 -5.80 3.80
C ALA A 536 -18.95 -5.90 5.13
N PHE A 537 -20.28 -5.90 5.07
CA PHE A 537 -21.13 -5.94 6.25
C PHE A 537 -22.47 -6.56 5.91
N VAL A 538 -23.12 -7.11 6.94
CA VAL A 538 -24.48 -7.61 6.85
C VAL A 538 -25.41 -6.64 7.58
N VAL A 539 -26.54 -6.33 6.97
CA VAL A 539 -27.63 -5.57 7.61
C VAL A 539 -28.80 -6.51 7.83
N SER A 540 -29.43 -6.42 9.01
CA SER A 540 -30.63 -7.14 9.40
C SER A 540 -31.81 -6.18 9.53
N TYR A 541 -32.89 -6.41 8.78
CA TYR A 541 -34.15 -5.69 8.93
C TYR A 541 -35.16 -6.58 9.67
N LYS A 542 -35.71 -6.07 10.77
CA LYS A 542 -36.76 -6.71 11.58
C LYS A 542 -37.85 -5.69 11.90
N ILE A 543 -39.10 -6.14 12.09
CA ILE A 543 -40.28 -5.27 12.29
C ILE A 543 -40.12 -4.34 13.51
N ASP A 544 -39.32 -4.74 14.49
CA ASP A 544 -39.01 -4.02 15.73
C ASP A 544 -37.63 -3.33 15.74
N GLN A 545 -36.90 -3.36 14.62
CA GLN A 545 -35.57 -2.77 14.48
C GLN A 545 -35.54 -1.71 13.36
N ASP A 546 -34.45 -1.64 12.58
CA ASP A 546 -34.39 -0.80 11.40
C ASP A 546 -35.38 -1.38 10.36
N VAL A 547 -36.42 -0.60 10.00
CA VAL A 547 -37.49 -1.03 9.08
C VAL A 547 -37.35 -0.46 7.66
N ASP A 548 -36.53 0.57 7.48
CA ASP A 548 -36.17 1.14 6.19
C ASP A 548 -34.74 1.72 6.21
N LEU A 549 -34.23 2.06 5.03
CA LEU A 549 -33.01 2.82 4.86
C LEU A 549 -33.33 4.04 4.02
N GLY A 550 -33.13 5.23 4.59
CA GLY A 550 -33.38 6.51 3.92
C GLY A 550 -32.66 6.62 2.58
N TYR A 551 -33.19 7.42 1.66
CA TYR A 551 -32.66 7.58 0.30
C TYR A 551 -31.22 8.14 0.32
N HIS A 552 -30.23 7.36 -0.14
CA HIS A 552 -28.80 7.64 0.01
C HIS A 552 -27.97 7.09 -1.14
N TYR A 553 -26.66 7.35 -1.15
CA TYR A 553 -25.68 6.72 -2.03
C TYR A 553 -24.58 6.05 -1.20
N ASP A 554 -23.84 5.13 -1.80
CA ASP A 554 -22.81 4.37 -1.11
C ASP A 554 -21.44 5.03 -1.17
N ASN A 555 -20.66 4.83 -0.11
CA ASN A 555 -19.24 5.15 -0.10
C ASN A 555 -18.43 4.05 -0.82
N SER A 556 -18.70 3.86 -2.11
CA SER A 556 -18.08 2.86 -2.99
C SER A 556 -18.03 3.34 -4.43
N GLU A 557 -17.17 2.73 -5.25
CA GLU A 557 -17.29 2.86 -6.71
C GLU A 557 -18.35 1.88 -7.22
N ILE A 558 -18.33 0.66 -6.68
CA ILE A 558 -19.29 -0.40 -6.97
C ILE A 558 -19.75 -1.03 -5.65
N THR A 559 -21.05 -1.28 -5.56
CA THR A 559 -21.67 -2.03 -4.47
C THR A 559 -22.25 -3.33 -5.00
N LEU A 560 -21.99 -4.42 -4.28
CA LEU A 560 -22.73 -5.66 -4.40
C LEU A 560 -23.63 -5.84 -3.18
N ASN A 561 -24.94 -5.99 -3.39
CA ASN A 561 -25.93 -6.25 -2.35
C ASN A 561 -26.59 -7.61 -2.61
N VAL A 562 -26.36 -8.59 -1.74
CA VAL A 562 -26.86 -9.97 -1.89
C VAL A 562 -27.84 -10.31 -0.79
N SER A 563 -29.02 -10.81 -1.18
CA SER A 563 -29.99 -11.34 -0.22
C SER A 563 -29.50 -12.70 0.28
N LEU A 564 -29.21 -12.82 1.58
CA LEU A 564 -28.81 -14.09 2.20
C LEU A 564 -30.01 -14.99 2.50
N GLY A 565 -31.22 -14.44 2.46
CA GLY A 565 -32.47 -15.15 2.66
C GLY A 565 -32.99 -15.12 4.09
N ASP A 566 -34.30 -14.97 4.18
CA ASP A 566 -35.24 -15.51 5.18
C ASP A 566 -36.64 -15.36 4.53
N GLN A 567 -37.71 -15.86 5.13
CA GLN A 567 -39.06 -15.62 4.62
C GLN A 567 -39.51 -14.19 4.95
N PHE A 568 -39.49 -13.28 3.97
CA PHE A 568 -40.00 -11.92 4.12
C PHE A 568 -40.86 -11.47 2.92
N GLU A 569 -41.76 -10.51 3.16
CA GLU A 569 -42.53 -9.83 2.11
C GLU A 569 -42.18 -8.34 2.10
N GLY A 570 -42.17 -7.71 0.92
CA GLY A 570 -41.71 -6.33 0.74
C GLY A 570 -40.19 -6.20 0.78
N GLY A 571 -39.65 -5.02 1.09
CA GLY A 571 -38.20 -4.82 1.14
C GLY A 571 -37.52 -4.56 -0.21
N ASP A 572 -38.28 -4.28 -1.27
CA ASP A 572 -37.70 -4.07 -2.60
C ASP A 572 -36.70 -2.92 -2.62
N LEU A 573 -35.64 -3.08 -3.42
CA LEU A 573 -34.66 -2.02 -3.63
C LEU A 573 -35.19 -1.07 -4.70
N TYR A 574 -35.09 0.22 -4.45
CA TYR A 574 -35.43 1.23 -5.46
C TYR A 574 -34.23 2.14 -5.73
N PHE A 575 -33.96 2.38 -7.01
CA PHE A 575 -32.84 3.18 -7.49
C PHE A 575 -33.34 4.38 -8.29
N GLY A 576 -32.85 5.58 -7.98
CA GLY A 576 -33.10 6.78 -8.79
C GLY A 576 -31.85 7.23 -9.55
N THR A 577 -31.73 8.54 -9.77
CA THR A 577 -30.58 9.11 -10.48
C THR A 577 -29.26 8.99 -9.72
N MET A 578 -28.15 9.17 -10.44
CA MET A 578 -26.82 9.32 -9.83
C MET A 578 -26.76 10.57 -8.95
N ALA A 579 -26.13 10.45 -7.80
CA ALA A 579 -25.81 11.56 -6.93
C ALA A 579 -24.99 12.61 -7.70
N LYS A 580 -25.38 13.88 -7.56
CA LYS A 580 -24.65 15.05 -8.09
C LYS A 580 -24.34 16.01 -6.95
N PRO A 581 -23.23 16.77 -7.02
CA PRO A 581 -22.94 17.82 -6.06
C PRO A 581 -24.13 18.80 -5.99
N HIS A 582 -24.70 18.97 -4.80
CA HIS A 582 -25.74 19.96 -4.47
C HIS A 582 -27.12 19.80 -5.15
N ARG A 583 -27.46 18.64 -5.73
CA ARG A 583 -28.84 18.38 -6.23
C ARG A 583 -29.28 16.93 -6.00
N THR A 584 -30.30 16.74 -5.17
CA THR A 584 -31.14 15.53 -5.11
C THR A 584 -32.42 15.79 -5.90
N ALA A 585 -32.40 15.53 -7.21
CA ALA A 585 -33.63 15.53 -7.98
C ALA A 585 -34.30 14.16 -7.79
N PHE A 586 -35.53 14.13 -7.27
CA PHE A 586 -36.36 12.93 -7.28
C PHE A 586 -36.69 12.59 -8.73
N SER A 587 -36.38 11.36 -9.14
CA SER A 587 -36.57 10.86 -10.50
C SER A 587 -37.39 9.59 -10.49
N ASN A 588 -37.80 9.13 -11.68
CA ASN A 588 -38.37 7.79 -11.86
C ASN A 588 -37.46 6.74 -11.22
N PHE A 589 -38.06 5.84 -10.44
CA PHE A 589 -37.35 4.79 -9.72
C PHE A 589 -37.34 3.49 -10.53
N THR A 590 -36.19 2.82 -10.55
CA THR A 590 -36.06 1.42 -10.94
C THR A 590 -36.22 0.56 -9.69
N PHE A 591 -37.31 -0.19 -9.61
CA PHE A 591 -37.54 -1.16 -8.54
C PHE A 591 -36.91 -2.50 -8.88
N VAL A 592 -36.31 -3.13 -7.88
CA VAL A 592 -35.60 -4.40 -7.99
C VAL A 592 -36.05 -5.30 -6.86
N GLU A 593 -36.78 -6.34 -7.25
CA GLU A 593 -37.22 -7.39 -6.33
C GLU A 593 -36.00 -8.13 -5.75
N HIS A 594 -35.93 -8.23 -4.43
CA HIS A 594 -34.75 -8.77 -3.76
C HIS A 594 -34.96 -10.22 -3.30
N LYS A 595 -34.48 -11.18 -4.08
CA LYS A 595 -34.66 -12.63 -3.83
C LYS A 595 -33.44 -13.28 -3.16
N PRO A 596 -33.63 -14.28 -2.27
CA PRO A 596 -32.53 -15.05 -1.69
C PRO A 596 -31.55 -15.52 -2.76
N THR A 597 -30.24 -15.50 -2.44
CA THR A 597 -29.10 -15.87 -3.31
C THR A 597 -28.81 -14.90 -4.48
N ILE A 598 -29.73 -13.98 -4.78
CA ILE A 598 -29.56 -13.00 -5.85
C ILE A 598 -28.80 -11.77 -5.33
N GLY A 599 -27.76 -11.41 -6.07
CA GLY A 599 -27.01 -10.18 -5.90
C GLY A 599 -27.47 -9.08 -6.86
N VAL A 600 -27.48 -7.85 -6.37
CA VAL A 600 -27.64 -6.63 -7.16
C VAL A 600 -26.31 -5.89 -7.14
N LEU A 601 -25.69 -5.75 -8.31
CA LEU A 601 -24.45 -5.02 -8.52
C LEU A 601 -24.77 -3.67 -9.14
N HIS A 602 -24.35 -2.58 -8.48
CA HIS A 602 -24.61 -1.24 -8.98
C HIS A 602 -23.46 -0.28 -8.67
N ARG A 603 -23.44 0.85 -9.39
CA ARG A 603 -22.55 1.97 -9.06
C ARG A 603 -22.90 2.55 -7.69
N GLY A 604 -21.89 2.84 -6.88
CA GLY A 604 -22.10 3.39 -5.53
C GLY A 604 -22.75 4.77 -5.54
N GLN A 605 -22.58 5.53 -6.61
CA GLN A 605 -23.20 6.85 -6.81
C GLN A 605 -24.72 6.81 -7.06
N HIS A 606 -25.32 5.64 -7.26
CA HIS A 606 -26.78 5.58 -7.40
C HIS A 606 -27.45 5.96 -6.09
N LEU A 607 -28.33 6.97 -6.15
CA LEU A 607 -29.23 7.22 -5.05
C LEU A 607 -30.26 6.11 -4.98
N HIS A 608 -30.36 5.44 -3.84
CA HIS A 608 -31.20 4.27 -3.66
C HIS A 608 -31.70 4.15 -2.22
N GLY A 609 -32.67 3.27 -2.01
CA GLY A 609 -33.20 2.92 -0.70
C GLY A 609 -33.88 1.56 -0.73
N THR A 610 -34.50 1.22 0.40
CA THR A 610 -35.27 -0.02 0.57
C THR A 610 -36.69 0.33 0.98
N GLU A 611 -37.67 -0.33 0.38
CA GLU A 611 -39.03 -0.30 0.92
C GLU A 611 -39.06 -1.00 2.28
N SER A 612 -40.07 -0.69 3.10
CA SER A 612 -40.25 -1.37 4.37
C SER A 612 -40.61 -2.84 4.17
N ILE A 613 -40.10 -3.70 5.04
CA ILE A 613 -40.56 -5.08 5.13
C ILE A 613 -41.99 -5.12 5.68
N LYS A 614 -42.83 -6.00 5.12
CA LYS A 614 -44.23 -6.21 5.53
C LYS A 614 -44.36 -7.36 6.53
N SER A 615 -43.46 -8.34 6.43
CA SER A 615 -43.37 -9.49 7.34
C SER A 615 -41.97 -10.12 7.24
N GLY A 616 -41.55 -10.86 8.28
CA GLY A 616 -40.32 -11.65 8.26
C GLY A 616 -39.06 -10.91 8.76
N GLU A 617 -37.91 -11.52 8.51
CA GLU A 617 -36.59 -10.94 8.73
C GLU A 617 -35.87 -10.86 7.38
N ARG A 618 -35.06 -9.83 7.14
CA ARG A 618 -34.26 -9.74 5.92
C ARG A 618 -32.80 -9.51 6.24
N TYR A 619 -31.95 -10.38 5.73
CA TYR A 619 -30.49 -10.30 5.88
C TYR A 619 -29.84 -10.05 4.53
N ASN A 620 -29.09 -8.94 4.43
CA ASN A 620 -28.42 -8.53 3.21
C ASN A 620 -26.92 -8.40 3.43
N LEU A 621 -26.14 -9.13 2.65
CA LEU A 621 -24.70 -8.95 2.53
C LEU A 621 -24.41 -7.80 1.59
N ILE A 622 -23.78 -6.75 2.09
CA ILE A 622 -23.38 -5.57 1.33
C ILE A 622 -21.86 -5.52 1.28
N ILE A 623 -21.31 -5.42 0.08
CA ILE A 623 -19.88 -5.26 -0.17
C ILE A 623 -19.67 -3.97 -0.94
N TRP A 624 -19.17 -2.95 -0.23
CA TRP A 624 -18.68 -1.73 -0.85
C TRP A 624 -17.27 -1.97 -1.35
N MET A 625 -17.06 -1.81 -2.65
CA MET A 625 -15.75 -2.00 -3.28
C MET A 625 -15.25 -0.67 -3.83
N ARG A 626 -13.94 -0.43 -3.67
CA ARG A 626 -13.33 0.85 -3.97
C ARG A 626 -12.02 0.69 -4.73
N SER A 627 -11.67 1.72 -5.49
CA SER A 627 -10.45 1.81 -6.28
C SER A 627 -9.56 2.93 -5.78
N SER A 628 -8.38 2.56 -5.28
CA SER A 628 -7.40 3.52 -4.76
C SER A 628 -6.92 4.50 -5.82
N SER A 629 -6.81 4.09 -7.08
CA SER A 629 -6.45 4.98 -8.20
C SER A 629 -7.44 6.12 -8.41
N ILE A 630 -8.72 5.91 -8.06
CA ILE A 630 -9.77 6.92 -8.12
C ILE A 630 -9.78 7.73 -6.81
N ARG A 631 -9.76 7.03 -5.67
CA ARG A 631 -9.82 7.66 -4.33
C ARG A 631 -8.66 8.57 -4.03
N ASN A 632 -7.47 8.29 -4.56
CA ASN A 632 -6.30 9.16 -4.41
C ASN A 632 -6.38 10.45 -5.24
N GLN A 633 -7.29 10.51 -6.23
CA GLN A 633 -7.54 11.74 -6.99
C GLN A 633 -8.68 12.55 -6.38
N PHE A 634 -9.61 11.89 -5.69
CA PHE A 634 -10.86 12.48 -5.25
C PHE A 634 -11.42 11.85 -3.96
N CYS A 635 -11.59 12.67 -2.92
CA CYS A 635 -12.25 12.25 -1.68
C CYS A 635 -13.78 12.43 -1.78
N PRO A 636 -14.60 11.40 -1.51
CA PRO A 636 -16.06 11.51 -1.63
C PRO A 636 -16.73 12.31 -0.50
N MET A 637 -16.00 12.62 0.57
CA MET A 637 -16.53 13.40 1.69
C MET A 637 -16.38 14.91 1.44
N CYS A 638 -15.15 15.37 1.21
CA CYS A 638 -14.86 16.80 1.03
C CYS A 638 -14.84 17.25 -0.44
N TRP A 639 -14.99 16.33 -1.40
CA TRP A 639 -15.00 16.58 -2.83
C TRP A 639 -13.72 17.24 -3.37
N LYS A 640 -12.59 17.02 -2.68
CA LYS A 640 -11.26 17.54 -3.03
C LYS A 640 -10.27 16.39 -3.21
N LYS A 641 -9.14 16.67 -3.89
CA LYS A 641 -8.01 15.75 -3.90
C LYS A 641 -7.50 15.58 -2.46
N PRO A 642 -7.33 14.35 -1.95
CA PRO A 642 -6.87 14.14 -0.59
C PRO A 642 -5.38 14.53 -0.46
N GLU A 643 -5.12 15.68 0.16
CA GLU A 643 -3.75 16.18 0.39
C GLU A 643 -3.13 15.64 1.69
N CYS A 644 -3.96 15.41 2.71
CA CYS A 644 -3.54 14.85 3.99
C CYS A 644 -4.23 13.51 4.22
N LEU A 645 -3.43 12.45 4.10
CA LEU A 645 -3.82 11.06 4.30
C LEU A 645 -3.31 10.57 5.66
N ILE A 646 -4.23 10.08 6.48
CA ILE A 646 -3.95 9.51 7.80
C ILE A 646 -3.97 7.98 7.65
N PRO A 647 -2.84 7.28 7.92
CA PRO A 647 -2.77 5.83 7.89
C PRO A 647 -3.84 5.18 8.77
N VAL A 648 -4.37 4.04 8.31
CA VAL A 648 -5.20 3.16 9.15
C VAL A 648 -4.40 1.92 9.54
N ASP A 649 -4.90 1.22 10.56
CA ASP A 649 -4.31 -0.02 11.04
C ASP A 649 -4.17 -1.09 9.94
N SER A 650 -3.13 -1.91 10.07
CA SER A 650 -2.88 -3.04 9.18
C SER A 650 -4.10 -3.98 9.12
N GLY A 651 -4.58 -4.25 7.90
CA GLY A 651 -5.77 -5.09 7.67
C GLY A 651 -7.10 -4.34 7.64
N ASN A 652 -7.10 -3.01 7.80
CA ASN A 652 -8.24 -2.14 7.48
C ASN A 652 -7.98 -1.43 6.15
N TYR A 653 -9.03 -1.31 5.33
CA TYR A 653 -8.98 -0.60 4.05
C TYR A 653 -9.28 0.90 4.17
N GLY A 654 -9.66 1.39 5.35
CA GLY A 654 -10.03 2.78 5.56
C GLY A 654 -11.16 3.20 4.60
N ASP A 655 -10.92 4.27 3.84
CA ASP A 655 -11.82 4.77 2.80
C ASP A 655 -11.35 4.44 1.37
N GLY A 656 -10.43 3.47 1.25
CA GLY A 656 -9.87 3.00 -0.02
C GLY A 656 -8.79 3.89 -0.62
N MET A 657 -8.33 4.93 0.11
CA MET A 657 -7.17 5.73 -0.28
C MET A 657 -5.88 5.01 0.13
N ILE A 658 -4.81 5.19 -0.63
CA ILE A 658 -3.48 4.65 -0.29
C ILE A 658 -2.43 5.76 -0.26
N LYS A 659 -1.46 5.64 0.64
CA LYS A 659 -0.20 6.37 0.52
C LYS A 659 0.83 5.39 -0.02
N SER A 660 1.47 5.73 -1.14
CA SER A 660 2.69 5.04 -1.54
C SER A 660 3.73 5.35 -0.46
N ILE A 661 4.20 4.31 0.23
CA ILE A 661 5.46 4.45 0.94
C ILE A 661 6.51 4.50 -0.17
N GLU A 662 6.84 5.70 -0.63
CA GLU A 662 8.19 5.90 -1.12
C GLU A 662 9.08 5.59 0.07
N SER A 663 9.78 4.47 0.00
CA SER A 663 10.88 4.15 0.90
C SER A 663 11.87 5.30 0.77
N ASN A 664 11.79 6.29 1.67
CA ASN A 664 12.78 7.34 1.81
C ASN A 664 14.16 6.71 2.03
#